data_AF-A0A1E3BIT7-F1
#
_entry.id   AF-A0A1E3BIT7-F1
#
_cell.length_a   1.000
_cell.length_b   1.000
_cell.length_c   1.000
_cell.angle_alpha   90.00
_cell.angle_beta   90.00
_cell.angle_gamma   90.00
#
_symmetry.space_group_name_H-M   'P 1'
#
loop_
_entity.id
_entity.type
_entity.pdbx_description
1 polymer ?
#
loop_
_entity_poly.entity_id
_entity_poly.type
_entity_poly.pdbx_seq_one_letter_code
_entity_poly.pdbx_strand_id
1 'polypeptide(L)'
;MDNQKKNYRRPRRRPAHLRTKTGCLTCRKRKKKCDETPVICENCSRGNHTCAWPSESSGGGPSRLSYVSSSTEVSVSNRGVNLEGLSLSPSTIEVTSHIESNDNISHGQTNMDMANPCVYTPSPFAPYSPIISSESIPLFEFLRTAFLPTLIHPMSHPTTIEFIRQEKLQSAFSTPFLMHALLACCGAEFPADDMRYRRIAEGHYAKAIGGLRAYLDSGTDSTARPIVLLMGVLVLCIYERSRPRFSRGVDIHLLGAAQLIQLHLKQERPRILSKSDATMLHLMLEAFIFHATTSIPFQQPLVQSTAIDSAFLLAERALEESSHRSETCLHASSIIGVPPKLFGHIREIVLMHQRHSVEGVDIVRCYELECILDYWDGDPTAPFPHNMTTTIFRNARIFTGSGNAFQQAMMILGHQILYVGPEGDPVVLRAKSSGAREIDLDNRIVVPGFIDSHVHILDFALSQRRLNLLSCKSLEDIRKTIKAYAQEHPVLQRIVCKSWVQSSTGGAALAGMLDDLDERPIYIQANDLHSIWCNTAALRELGAENMSDPPGGTIHRDGNGKPSGLLSESAHLSVALPFLTSVVSIEEKLAALEDAVKAYTTAGYTGMIDMAMNEEDWEVLKLFRQRHAGQLPFHIAAHWLVPYSEDMDTVFGHVDRAIKLHREFHPSTSPTFCIVGIKLIADGVVDGCTAALSQPYTNTTDPVAPIWPTPALQVVTQKATAAGLQCAVHAIGDAAVKEAIDALSASSQAQPNRPPRHRIEHLELTSPEDAKRLGQLGITASVQPVHSDPALFRAWPSLIGQNRCGRAFAYKEFLEGGANMALGTDAPTAAHLALPNLYNATTRKSAIEPECEETVNEHFGLELAKAVEAATTGAAYSRFAERWTGSLREGLNADFVVLDMDWRAEDLLKARVAQTWYRGVCRSV
;
A
#
# COMPACT_ATOMS: atom_id res chain seq x y z
N MET A 1 -34.36 73.95 14.83
CA MET A 1 -33.55 74.52 13.74
C MET A 1 -32.46 73.54 13.40
N ASP A 2 -32.49 73.15 12.12
CA ASP A 2 -31.48 72.48 11.31
C ASP A 2 -30.01 72.67 11.75
N ASN A 3 -29.18 71.63 11.63
CA ASN A 3 -28.67 71.27 10.29
C ASN A 3 -28.04 69.88 10.22
N GLN A 4 -28.37 69.23 9.12
CA GLN A 4 -27.91 67.94 8.64
C GLN A 4 -26.40 67.94 8.34
N LYS A 5 -25.74 66.77 8.45
CA LYS A 5 -25.06 66.14 7.30
C LYS A 5 -24.64 64.68 7.54
N LYS A 6 -25.47 63.80 6.95
CA LYS A 6 -25.13 62.72 6.00
C LYS A 6 -24.25 61.54 6.47
N ASN A 7 -24.96 60.47 6.85
CA ASN A 7 -24.53 59.08 6.72
C ASN A 7 -24.38 58.68 5.23
N TYR A 8 -23.16 58.42 4.78
CA TYR A 8 -22.88 57.88 3.45
C TYR A 8 -22.85 56.34 3.50
N ARG A 9 -23.99 55.69 3.27
CA ARG A 9 -24.01 54.25 2.93
C ARG A 9 -23.52 54.08 1.50
N ARG A 10 -22.35 53.47 1.32
CA ARG A 10 -21.84 53.06 0.01
C ARG A 10 -22.83 52.11 -0.68
N PRO A 11 -23.02 52.24 -2.01
CA PRO A 11 -23.87 51.32 -2.76
C PRO A 11 -23.28 49.92 -2.75
N ARG A 12 -24.10 48.91 -2.42
CA ARG A 12 -23.79 47.48 -2.61
C ARG A 12 -23.65 47.20 -4.12
N ARG A 13 -22.52 47.55 -4.72
CA ARG A 13 -22.05 46.91 -5.95
C ARG A 13 -21.58 45.50 -5.54
N ARG A 14 -22.35 44.49 -5.95
CA ARG A 14 -21.93 43.09 -5.85
C ARG A 14 -20.58 42.92 -6.58
N PRO A 15 -19.63 42.13 -6.06
CA PRO A 15 -18.31 42.03 -6.68
C PRO A 15 -18.35 41.23 -7.98
N ALA A 16 -17.39 41.48 -8.87
CA ALA A 16 -17.34 41.04 -10.27
C ALA A 16 -17.10 39.52 -10.50
N HIS A 17 -17.28 38.66 -9.49
CA HIS A 17 -17.02 37.21 -9.57
C HIS A 17 -18.22 36.35 -10.02
N LEU A 18 -19.35 36.96 -10.43
CA LEU A 18 -20.49 36.24 -11.04
C LEU A 18 -20.31 36.01 -12.56
N ARG A 19 -19.11 35.64 -12.99
CA ARG A 19 -18.93 34.98 -14.30
C ARG A 19 -18.77 33.49 -14.02
N THR A 20 -19.88 32.75 -13.97
CA THR A 20 -19.81 31.30 -13.93
C THR A 20 -19.21 30.81 -15.25
N LYS A 21 -18.00 30.27 -15.20
CA LYS A 21 -17.36 29.63 -16.37
C LYS A 21 -18.03 28.30 -16.72
N THR A 22 -18.80 27.73 -15.79
CA THR A 22 -19.47 26.43 -15.87
C THR A 22 -21.01 26.57 -15.85
N GLY A 23 -21.74 25.49 -16.12
CA GLY A 23 -23.22 25.47 -16.20
C GLY A 23 -23.84 25.84 -17.55
N CYS A 24 -25.17 25.93 -17.64
CA CYS A 24 -25.85 26.14 -18.92
C CYS A 24 -25.57 27.55 -19.52
N LEU A 25 -25.51 27.63 -20.85
CA LEU A 25 -25.25 28.84 -21.63
C LEU A 25 -26.25 29.97 -21.30
N THR A 26 -27.51 29.62 -21.02
CA THR A 26 -28.56 30.58 -20.65
C THR A 26 -28.32 31.21 -19.28
N CYS A 27 -27.99 30.38 -18.27
CA CYS A 27 -27.62 30.80 -16.92
C CYS A 27 -26.33 31.69 -16.99
N ARG A 28 -25.33 31.31 -17.81
CA ARG A 28 -24.09 32.10 -18.07
C ARG A 28 -24.36 33.47 -18.72
N LYS A 29 -25.14 33.52 -19.80
CA LYS A 29 -25.47 34.76 -20.52
C LYS A 29 -26.20 35.77 -19.62
N ARG A 30 -27.03 35.27 -18.72
CA ARG A 30 -27.78 36.07 -17.72
C ARG A 30 -26.95 36.42 -16.48
N LYS A 31 -25.69 35.96 -16.39
CA LYS A 31 -24.79 36.13 -15.24
C LYS A 31 -25.41 35.63 -13.93
N LYS A 32 -26.07 34.48 -13.99
CA LYS A 32 -26.67 33.77 -12.83
C LYS A 32 -25.94 32.45 -12.61
N LYS A 33 -25.73 32.07 -11.34
CA LYS A 33 -25.09 30.80 -11.00
C LYS A 33 -26.00 29.64 -11.44
N CYS A 34 -25.46 28.71 -12.20
CA CYS A 34 -26.15 27.49 -12.60
C CYS A 34 -25.98 26.45 -11.49
N ASP A 35 -27.04 25.70 -11.21
CA ASP A 35 -27.10 24.52 -10.32
C ASP A 35 -26.63 23.23 -11.00
N GLU A 36 -26.31 23.31 -12.29
CA GLU A 36 -25.70 22.27 -13.11
C GLU A 36 -26.50 20.96 -13.26
N THR A 37 -27.81 21.01 -13.01
CA THR A 37 -28.73 19.86 -13.12
C THR A 37 -28.93 19.41 -14.58
N PRO A 38 -28.70 18.12 -14.93
CA PRO A 38 -28.82 17.64 -16.30
C PRO A 38 -30.26 17.83 -16.82
N VAL A 39 -30.40 18.30 -18.06
CA VAL A 39 -31.64 18.70 -18.76
C VAL A 39 -32.03 20.20 -18.58
N ILE A 40 -32.44 20.71 -17.41
CA ILE A 40 -32.79 22.15 -17.21
C ILE A 40 -32.34 22.70 -15.83
N CYS A 41 -31.42 23.69 -15.77
CA CYS A 41 -31.03 24.43 -14.54
C CYS A 41 -32.26 25.05 -13.83
N GLU A 42 -32.37 24.94 -12.49
CA GLU A 42 -33.44 25.52 -11.66
C GLU A 42 -33.66 27.01 -11.98
N ASN A 43 -32.58 27.75 -12.21
CA ASN A 43 -32.64 29.19 -12.52
C ASN A 43 -33.20 29.51 -13.92
N CYS A 44 -33.17 28.55 -14.85
CA CYS A 44 -33.87 28.64 -16.12
C CYS A 44 -35.32 28.19 -15.96
N SER A 45 -35.57 27.11 -15.20
CA SER A 45 -36.92 26.62 -14.90
C SER A 45 -37.78 27.70 -14.20
N ARG A 46 -37.30 28.27 -13.09
CA ARG A 46 -38.02 29.33 -12.35
C ARG A 46 -38.22 30.62 -13.14
N GLY A 47 -37.35 30.89 -14.12
CA GLY A 47 -37.46 32.07 -14.98
C GLY A 47 -38.19 31.82 -16.29
N ASN A 48 -38.68 30.60 -16.53
CA ASN A 48 -39.28 30.15 -17.78
C ASN A 48 -38.40 30.45 -19.02
N HIS A 49 -37.10 30.17 -18.93
CA HIS A 49 -36.13 30.36 -20.00
C HIS A 49 -35.66 29.03 -20.57
N THR A 50 -35.45 28.97 -21.89
CA THR A 50 -34.85 27.80 -22.55
C THR A 50 -33.44 27.55 -22.04
N CYS A 51 -33.20 26.36 -21.50
CA CYS A 51 -31.92 25.99 -20.89
C CYS A 51 -31.02 25.29 -21.91
N ALA A 52 -30.02 26.02 -22.44
CA ALA A 52 -29.10 25.48 -23.43
C ALA A 52 -27.77 25.09 -22.79
N TRP A 53 -27.24 23.91 -23.10
CA TRP A 53 -25.98 23.41 -22.55
C TRP A 53 -24.86 23.45 -23.61
N PRO A 54 -23.59 23.66 -23.21
CA PRO A 54 -22.47 23.49 -24.13
C PRO A 54 -22.42 22.02 -24.60
N SER A 55 -22.32 21.78 -25.90
CA SER A 55 -22.09 20.44 -26.46
C SER A 55 -20.73 19.92 -26.00
N GLU A 56 -20.67 18.69 -25.48
CA GLU A 56 -19.41 18.05 -25.06
C GLU A 56 -18.43 18.00 -26.23
N SER A 57 -17.24 18.56 -26.02
CA SER A 57 -16.07 18.34 -26.87
C SER A 57 -15.12 17.42 -26.10
N SER A 58 -14.70 16.37 -26.78
CA SER A 58 -13.78 15.30 -26.40
C SER A 58 -12.63 15.71 -25.45
N GLY A 59 -12.53 15.05 -24.30
CA GLY A 59 -11.36 15.04 -23.42
C GLY A 59 -11.63 14.23 -22.14
N GLY A 60 -10.99 13.07 -21.99
CA GLY A 60 -11.36 12.02 -21.03
C GLY A 60 -10.97 12.25 -19.55
N GLY A 61 -11.69 11.53 -18.67
CA GLY A 61 -11.40 11.34 -17.24
C GLY A 61 -12.68 11.04 -16.43
N PRO A 62 -12.69 10.07 -15.49
CA PRO A 62 -13.89 9.33 -15.11
C PRO A 62 -14.78 10.06 -14.09
N SER A 63 -16.08 9.94 -14.31
CA SER A 63 -17.16 10.43 -13.49
C SER A 63 -17.46 9.50 -12.31
N ARG A 64 -17.40 10.04 -11.08
CA ARG A 64 -18.12 9.48 -9.92
C ARG A 64 -19.62 9.73 -10.12
N LEU A 65 -20.40 8.68 -10.28
CA LEU A 65 -21.87 8.71 -10.23
C LEU A 65 -22.32 8.36 -8.82
N SER A 66 -22.94 9.32 -8.12
CA SER A 66 -23.74 9.04 -6.92
C SER A 66 -25.23 9.14 -7.27
N TYR A 67 -25.82 7.95 -7.33
CA TYR A 67 -27.17 7.53 -6.92
C TYR A 67 -28.09 8.55 -6.22
N VAL A 68 -29.39 8.52 -6.57
CA VAL A 68 -30.43 8.34 -5.54
C VAL A 68 -31.75 9.16 -5.68
N SER A 69 -32.85 8.51 -6.06
CA SER A 69 -34.18 8.60 -5.41
C SER A 69 -35.36 9.18 -6.21
N SER A 70 -36.04 8.25 -6.90
CA SER A 70 -37.48 7.92 -6.79
C SER A 70 -38.45 8.94 -6.19
N SER A 71 -39.59 9.14 -6.87
CA SER A 71 -40.92 8.88 -6.29
C SER A 71 -42.04 9.11 -7.32
N THR A 72 -42.73 8.01 -7.67
CA THR A 72 -44.19 7.83 -7.83
C THR A 72 -45.05 8.71 -8.76
N GLU A 73 -45.85 8.00 -9.58
CA GLU A 73 -47.31 8.19 -9.86
C GLU A 73 -47.76 9.52 -10.50
N VAL A 74 -48.65 9.64 -11.50
CA VAL A 74 -49.75 8.79 -12.01
C VAL A 74 -50.33 9.41 -13.31
N SER A 75 -50.91 8.55 -14.15
CA SER A 75 -51.99 8.74 -15.16
C SER A 75 -51.94 9.73 -16.35
N VAL A 76 -51.95 9.14 -17.55
CA VAL A 76 -52.95 9.22 -18.65
C VAL A 76 -53.62 10.57 -19.00
N SER A 77 -53.38 11.06 -20.24
CA SER A 77 -54.48 11.52 -21.12
C SER A 77 -54.11 11.49 -22.61
N ASN A 78 -55.03 10.93 -23.41
CA ASN A 78 -55.04 10.76 -24.87
C ASN A 78 -55.25 12.04 -25.69
N ARG A 79 -54.80 11.98 -26.97
CA ARG A 79 -55.26 12.61 -28.24
C ARG A 79 -54.12 13.40 -28.92
N GLY A 80 -53.52 12.88 -29.99
CA GLY A 80 -53.94 13.04 -31.42
C GLY A 80 -53.18 14.24 -32.01
N VAL A 81 -52.43 14.17 -33.12
CA VAL A 81 -52.91 14.05 -34.51
C VAL A 81 -51.73 13.77 -35.48
N ASN A 82 -52.04 12.94 -36.50
CA ASN A 82 -51.46 12.65 -37.82
C ASN A 82 -50.20 13.36 -38.37
N LEU A 83 -49.25 12.50 -38.80
CA LEU A 83 -48.85 12.19 -40.19
C LEU A 83 -49.31 13.16 -41.32
N GLU A 84 -48.35 13.86 -41.92
CA GLU A 84 -47.86 13.62 -43.30
C GLU A 84 -46.81 14.68 -43.66
N GLY A 85 -45.66 14.26 -44.20
CA GLY A 85 -44.61 15.19 -44.61
C GLY A 85 -43.24 14.57 -44.93
N LEU A 86 -43.19 13.75 -45.98
CA LEU A 86 -42.08 13.57 -46.94
C LEU A 86 -40.85 12.71 -46.59
N SER A 87 -40.64 11.70 -47.44
CA SER A 87 -39.49 10.81 -47.59
C SER A 87 -38.28 11.46 -48.30
N LEU A 88 -37.08 10.90 -48.09
CA LEU A 88 -36.17 10.36 -49.14
C LEU A 88 -34.91 9.73 -48.49
N SER A 89 -34.22 8.90 -49.27
CA SER A 89 -33.45 7.70 -48.89
C SER A 89 -31.90 7.91 -48.92
N PRO A 90 -31.01 6.89 -48.83
CA PRO A 90 -29.73 6.96 -48.10
C PRO A 90 -28.47 7.08 -48.99
N SER A 91 -27.33 7.50 -48.42
CA SER A 91 -26.00 7.32 -49.05
C SER A 91 -24.84 7.22 -48.03
N THR A 92 -24.16 6.07 -48.12
CA THR A 92 -22.70 5.82 -48.20
C THR A 92 -21.71 6.71 -47.41
N ILE A 93 -20.82 6.08 -46.62
CA ILE A 93 -19.40 6.48 -46.55
C ILE A 93 -18.50 5.23 -46.53
N GLU A 94 -17.54 5.27 -47.44
CA GLU A 94 -16.43 4.35 -47.73
C GLU A 94 -15.33 4.39 -46.65
N VAL A 95 -14.59 3.30 -46.50
CA VAL A 95 -13.23 3.32 -45.92
C VAL A 95 -12.25 2.92 -47.02
N THR A 96 -11.34 3.83 -47.34
CA THR A 96 -10.33 3.75 -48.39
C THR A 96 -9.14 2.87 -48.00
N SER A 97 -8.67 2.13 -48.99
CA SER A 97 -7.44 1.33 -49.03
C SER A 97 -6.21 2.17 -49.38
N HIS A 98 -5.06 1.87 -48.78
CA HIS A 98 -3.75 2.15 -49.35
C HIS A 98 -3.01 0.83 -49.59
N ILE A 99 -2.81 0.50 -50.87
CA ILE A 99 -1.78 -0.44 -51.35
C ILE A 99 -1.05 0.29 -52.46
N GLU A 100 0.29 0.31 -52.41
CA GLU A 100 1.13 0.60 -53.56
C GLU A 100 1.87 -0.66 -54.04
N SER A 101 1.63 -0.92 -55.33
CA SER A 101 2.56 -1.35 -56.39
C SER A 101 3.03 -2.82 -56.49
N ASN A 102 2.53 -3.42 -57.57
CA ASN A 102 3.24 -4.04 -58.70
C ASN A 102 3.99 -5.38 -58.52
N ASP A 103 3.41 -6.43 -59.10
CA ASP A 103 3.64 -6.86 -60.49
C ASP A 103 3.60 -8.40 -60.64
N ASN A 104 2.61 -8.81 -61.43
CA ASN A 104 2.76 -9.64 -62.63
C ASN A 104 2.54 -11.17 -62.63
N ILE A 105 1.64 -11.54 -63.57
CA ILE A 105 1.58 -12.74 -64.42
C ILE A 105 0.84 -13.96 -63.83
N SER A 106 -0.15 -14.57 -64.47
CA SER A 106 -0.88 -14.26 -65.70
C SER A 106 -2.09 -15.21 -65.89
N HIS A 107 -3.05 -14.68 -66.67
CA HIS A 107 -3.92 -15.35 -67.63
C HIS A 107 -4.98 -16.39 -67.22
N GLY A 108 -6.21 -16.04 -67.59
CA GLY A 108 -7.05 -16.96 -68.37
C GLY A 108 -8.55 -16.80 -68.15
N GLN A 109 -9.18 -15.87 -68.88
CA GLN A 109 -10.62 -15.68 -68.97
C GLN A 109 -11.36 -16.97 -69.39
N THR A 110 -12.58 -17.22 -68.91
CA THR A 110 -13.83 -17.00 -69.68
C THR A 110 -15.09 -17.56 -68.98
N ASN A 111 -16.09 -16.68 -68.89
CA ASN A 111 -17.55 -16.85 -69.05
C ASN A 111 -18.36 -17.92 -68.27
N MET A 112 -19.26 -17.36 -67.43
CA MET A 112 -20.71 -17.59 -67.32
C MET A 112 -21.27 -18.89 -67.92
N ASP A 113 -21.84 -19.76 -67.09
CA ASP A 113 -23.30 -19.85 -66.94
C ASP A 113 -23.76 -20.78 -65.80
N MET A 114 -25.01 -20.58 -65.38
CA MET A 114 -25.71 -21.20 -64.26
C MET A 114 -25.79 -22.74 -64.30
N ALA A 115 -25.59 -23.40 -63.15
CA ALA A 115 -26.49 -24.42 -62.57
C ALA A 115 -25.89 -25.13 -61.33
N ASN A 116 -26.75 -25.23 -60.31
CA ASN A 116 -26.87 -26.29 -59.30
C ASN A 116 -25.96 -26.39 -58.05
N PRO A 117 -26.55 -26.77 -56.90
CA PRO A 117 -25.97 -26.76 -55.58
C PRO A 117 -25.31 -28.11 -55.23
N CYS A 118 -24.21 -28.07 -54.47
CA CYS A 118 -23.56 -29.24 -53.88
C CYS A 118 -22.65 -28.74 -52.75
N VAL A 119 -22.52 -29.33 -51.56
CA VAL A 119 -23.17 -30.43 -50.84
C VAL A 119 -22.78 -30.15 -49.38
N TYR A 120 -23.75 -30.16 -48.46
CA TYR A 120 -23.46 -30.19 -47.03
C TYR A 120 -23.04 -31.62 -46.68
N THR A 121 -21.78 -31.85 -46.31
CA THR A 121 -21.35 -33.15 -45.78
C THR A 121 -21.73 -33.25 -44.30
N PRO A 122 -22.54 -34.25 -43.89
CA PRO A 122 -22.93 -34.40 -42.49
C PRO A 122 -21.77 -34.96 -41.66
N SER A 123 -21.55 -34.35 -40.49
CA SER A 123 -20.70 -34.90 -39.41
C SER A 123 -21.31 -36.22 -38.87
N PRO A 124 -20.52 -37.19 -38.38
CA PRO A 124 -20.92 -38.60 -38.23
C PRO A 124 -21.77 -38.93 -36.99
N PHE A 125 -22.53 -37.98 -36.43
CA PHE A 125 -23.51 -38.26 -35.39
C PHE A 125 -24.87 -38.60 -36.03
N ALA A 126 -25.07 -39.86 -36.39
CA ALA A 126 -26.37 -40.39 -36.82
C ALA A 126 -27.30 -40.68 -35.62
N PRO A 127 -28.63 -40.77 -35.86
CA PRO A 127 -29.52 -39.67 -36.23
C PRO A 127 -29.73 -38.76 -35.00
N TYR A 128 -30.31 -37.58 -35.19
CA TYR A 128 -30.79 -36.79 -34.05
C TYR A 128 -31.54 -37.68 -33.05
N SER A 129 -31.23 -37.56 -31.76
CA SER A 129 -31.98 -38.26 -30.69
C SER A 129 -33.48 -38.22 -31.00
N PRO A 130 -34.28 -39.27 -30.79
CA PRO A 130 -35.73 -39.27 -31.09
C PRO A 130 -36.52 -38.13 -30.43
N ILE A 131 -35.87 -37.42 -29.51
CA ILE A 131 -36.25 -36.22 -28.79
C ILE A 131 -36.26 -34.95 -29.67
N ILE A 132 -35.41 -34.89 -30.70
CA ILE A 132 -35.23 -33.74 -31.59
C ILE A 132 -36.15 -33.94 -32.81
N SER A 133 -37.34 -33.36 -32.74
CA SER A 133 -38.23 -33.25 -33.88
C SER A 133 -37.64 -32.34 -34.97
N SER A 134 -38.14 -32.46 -36.20
CA SER A 134 -37.79 -31.56 -37.32
C SER A 134 -37.94 -30.08 -36.95
N GLU A 135 -38.94 -29.75 -36.14
CA GLU A 135 -39.21 -28.40 -35.63
C GLU A 135 -38.16 -27.89 -34.63
N SER A 136 -37.37 -28.78 -34.02
CA SER A 136 -36.38 -28.45 -32.96
C SER A 136 -34.94 -28.40 -33.48
N ILE A 137 -34.69 -28.72 -34.76
CA ILE A 137 -33.35 -28.69 -35.38
C ILE A 137 -32.68 -27.31 -35.23
N PRO A 138 -33.37 -26.17 -35.48
CA PRO A 138 -32.75 -24.85 -35.29
C PRO A 138 -32.32 -24.59 -33.84
N LEU A 139 -33.11 -25.05 -32.86
CA LEU A 139 -32.79 -24.91 -31.44
C LEU A 139 -31.59 -25.78 -31.04
N PHE A 140 -31.46 -26.95 -31.65
CA PHE A 140 -30.33 -27.84 -31.42
C PHE A 140 -29.02 -27.30 -32.02
N GLU A 141 -29.07 -26.69 -33.21
CA GLU A 141 -27.90 -26.00 -33.76
C GLU A 141 -27.51 -24.78 -32.92
N PHE A 142 -28.50 -24.00 -32.45
CA PHE A 142 -28.26 -22.91 -31.51
C PHE A 142 -27.67 -23.40 -30.18
N LEU A 143 -28.17 -24.52 -29.65
CA LEU A 143 -27.66 -25.16 -28.43
C LEU A 143 -26.15 -25.40 -28.52
N ARG A 144 -25.72 -26.04 -29.62
CA ARG A 144 -24.33 -26.45 -29.82
C ARG A 144 -23.40 -25.28 -30.15
N THR A 145 -23.87 -24.31 -30.92
CA THR A 145 -23.01 -23.25 -31.50
C THR A 145 -22.97 -21.98 -30.67
N ALA A 146 -24.04 -21.66 -29.92
CA ALA A 146 -24.18 -20.38 -29.23
C ALA A 146 -24.56 -20.52 -27.76
N PHE A 147 -25.54 -21.34 -27.40
CA PHE A 147 -26.05 -21.41 -26.02
C PHE A 147 -25.05 -22.06 -25.05
N LEU A 148 -24.52 -23.25 -25.33
CA LEU A 148 -23.57 -23.92 -24.42
C LEU A 148 -22.33 -23.07 -24.08
N PRO A 149 -21.68 -22.37 -25.03
CA PRO A 149 -20.60 -21.42 -24.73
C PRO A 149 -20.99 -20.32 -23.74
N THR A 150 -22.24 -19.85 -23.73
CA THR A 150 -22.69 -18.77 -22.82
C THR A 150 -22.84 -19.22 -21.37
N LEU A 151 -22.93 -20.54 -21.12
CA LEU A 151 -23.05 -21.11 -19.78
C LEU A 151 -21.70 -21.19 -19.04
N ILE A 152 -20.61 -20.73 -19.65
CA ILE A 152 -19.24 -20.77 -19.11
C ILE A 152 -18.64 -19.38 -19.28
N HIS A 153 -17.92 -18.90 -18.27
CA HIS A 153 -17.29 -17.60 -18.35
C HIS A 153 -16.19 -17.60 -19.45
N PRO A 154 -16.12 -16.58 -20.33
CA PRO A 154 -15.17 -16.55 -21.45
C PRO A 154 -13.69 -16.62 -21.06
N MET A 155 -13.35 -16.17 -19.84
CA MET A 155 -11.99 -16.22 -19.29
C MET A 155 -11.63 -17.59 -18.66
N SER A 156 -12.54 -18.57 -18.72
CA SER A 156 -12.27 -19.92 -18.21
C SER A 156 -11.17 -20.59 -19.04
N HIS A 157 -10.40 -21.47 -18.39
CA HIS A 157 -9.32 -22.18 -19.06
C HIS A 157 -9.85 -22.96 -20.29
N PRO A 158 -9.15 -22.93 -21.46
CA PRO A 158 -9.62 -23.60 -22.69
C PRO A 158 -9.98 -25.08 -22.51
N THR A 159 -9.27 -25.80 -21.64
CA THR A 159 -9.57 -27.21 -21.33
C THR A 159 -10.91 -27.39 -20.61
N THR A 160 -11.30 -26.45 -19.74
CA THR A 160 -12.60 -26.47 -19.06
C THR A 160 -13.73 -26.21 -20.06
N ILE A 161 -13.52 -25.26 -20.99
CA ILE A 161 -14.48 -24.96 -22.05
C ILE A 161 -14.70 -26.19 -22.95
N GLU A 162 -13.62 -26.86 -23.36
CA GLU A 162 -13.71 -28.04 -24.23
C GLU A 162 -14.29 -29.26 -23.48
N PHE A 163 -13.91 -29.48 -22.21
CA PHE A 163 -14.50 -30.50 -21.34
C PHE A 163 -16.02 -30.33 -21.24
N ILE A 164 -16.49 -29.11 -20.97
CA ILE A 164 -17.92 -28.82 -20.85
C ILE A 164 -18.64 -29.03 -22.18
N ARG A 165 -18.02 -28.63 -23.30
CA ARG A 165 -18.60 -28.83 -24.64
C ARG A 165 -18.81 -30.32 -24.95
N GLN A 166 -17.84 -31.17 -24.64
CA GLN A 166 -17.90 -32.61 -24.94
C GLN A 166 -18.81 -33.37 -23.96
N GLU A 167 -18.63 -33.17 -22.65
CA GLU A 167 -19.35 -33.93 -21.61
C GLU A 167 -20.83 -33.55 -21.48
N LYS A 168 -21.20 -32.26 -21.63
CA LYS A 168 -22.61 -31.84 -21.49
C LYS A 168 -23.48 -32.34 -22.63
N LEU A 169 -22.98 -32.32 -23.86
CA LEU A 169 -23.71 -32.88 -25.00
C LEU A 169 -23.92 -34.38 -24.84
N GLN A 170 -22.88 -35.12 -24.45
CA GLN A 170 -22.95 -36.56 -24.19
C GLN A 170 -23.93 -36.91 -23.04
N SER A 171 -23.91 -36.14 -21.96
CA SER A 171 -24.87 -36.28 -20.84
C SER A 171 -26.31 -35.97 -21.27
N ALA A 172 -26.52 -34.95 -22.10
CA ALA A 172 -27.83 -34.61 -22.64
C ALA A 172 -28.36 -35.69 -23.61
N PHE A 173 -27.49 -36.30 -24.43
CA PHE A 173 -27.89 -37.40 -25.31
C PHE A 173 -28.32 -38.66 -24.55
N SER A 174 -27.66 -38.94 -23.42
CA SER A 174 -27.98 -40.10 -22.57
C SER A 174 -29.13 -39.86 -21.60
N THR A 175 -29.54 -38.60 -21.39
CA THR A 175 -30.56 -38.21 -20.41
C THR A 175 -31.67 -37.38 -21.06
N PRO A 176 -32.79 -38.01 -21.48
CA PRO A 176 -33.81 -37.36 -22.28
C PRO A 176 -34.40 -36.05 -21.72
N PHE A 177 -34.64 -36.00 -20.40
CA PHE A 177 -35.22 -34.82 -19.77
C PHE A 177 -34.27 -33.62 -19.78
N LEU A 178 -32.95 -33.86 -19.69
CA LEU A 178 -31.92 -32.83 -19.71
C LEU A 178 -31.80 -32.19 -21.10
N MET A 179 -31.87 -33.00 -22.17
CA MET A 179 -31.92 -32.47 -23.53
C MET A 179 -33.15 -31.58 -23.73
N HIS A 180 -34.32 -32.00 -23.24
CA HIS A 180 -35.51 -31.16 -23.27
C HIS A 180 -35.37 -29.86 -22.46
N ALA A 181 -34.71 -29.88 -21.30
CA ALA A 181 -34.46 -28.68 -20.51
C ALA A 181 -33.55 -27.68 -21.24
N LEU A 182 -32.48 -28.16 -21.89
CA LEU A 182 -31.57 -27.34 -22.69
C LEU A 182 -32.27 -26.75 -23.92
N LEU A 183 -33.05 -27.55 -24.65
CA LEU A 183 -33.82 -27.06 -25.80
C LEU A 183 -34.91 -26.06 -25.40
N ALA A 184 -35.50 -26.20 -24.21
CA ALA A 184 -36.43 -25.21 -23.66
C ALA A 184 -35.74 -23.86 -23.42
N CYS A 185 -34.53 -23.85 -22.85
CA CYS A 185 -33.75 -22.62 -22.69
C CYS A 185 -33.40 -22.00 -24.04
N CYS A 186 -32.91 -22.81 -24.99
CA CYS A 186 -32.62 -22.34 -26.35
C CYS A 186 -33.83 -21.69 -27.00
N GLY A 187 -35.01 -22.33 -26.95
CA GLY A 187 -36.21 -21.76 -27.58
C GLY A 187 -36.77 -20.53 -26.86
N ALA A 188 -36.40 -20.31 -25.60
CA ALA A 188 -36.71 -19.06 -24.90
C ALA A 188 -35.80 -17.90 -25.33
N GLU A 189 -34.57 -18.19 -25.79
CA GLU A 189 -33.58 -17.20 -26.22
C GLU A 189 -33.51 -17.02 -27.74
N PHE A 190 -33.97 -17.99 -28.53
CA PHE A 190 -33.79 -18.07 -29.98
C PHE A 190 -35.09 -17.81 -30.78
N PRO A 191 -35.08 -16.82 -31.67
CA PRO A 191 -34.85 -15.40 -31.41
C PRO A 191 -35.87 -14.87 -30.38
N ALA A 192 -35.47 -13.91 -29.55
CA ALA A 192 -36.17 -13.48 -28.34
C ALA A 192 -37.67 -13.10 -28.47
N ASP A 193 -38.22 -12.94 -29.68
CA ASP A 193 -39.62 -12.54 -29.93
C ASP A 193 -40.40 -13.43 -30.93
N ASP A 194 -39.86 -14.57 -31.37
CA ASP A 194 -40.64 -15.48 -32.23
C ASP A 194 -41.57 -16.39 -31.39
N MET A 195 -42.87 -16.11 -31.47
CA MET A 195 -43.94 -16.85 -30.79
C MET A 195 -44.00 -18.35 -31.14
N ARG A 196 -43.37 -18.77 -32.24
CA ARG A 196 -43.21 -20.18 -32.62
C ARG A 196 -42.22 -20.88 -31.71
N TYR A 197 -41.03 -20.31 -31.53
CA TYR A 197 -39.99 -20.91 -30.70
C TYR A 197 -40.33 -20.84 -29.22
N ARG A 198 -41.07 -19.81 -28.77
CA ARG A 198 -41.66 -19.80 -27.41
C ARG A 198 -42.59 -20.98 -27.15
N ARG A 199 -43.47 -21.32 -28.10
CA ARG A 199 -44.35 -22.50 -28.00
C ARG A 199 -43.59 -23.81 -28.01
N ILE A 200 -42.56 -23.92 -28.86
CA ILE A 200 -41.67 -25.09 -28.89
C ILE A 200 -40.93 -25.22 -27.55
N ALA A 201 -40.47 -24.11 -26.98
CA ALA A 201 -39.80 -24.06 -25.68
C ALA A 201 -40.71 -24.51 -24.53
N GLU A 202 -41.97 -24.05 -24.49
CA GLU A 202 -42.97 -24.51 -23.52
C GLU A 202 -43.22 -26.03 -23.64
N GLY A 203 -43.32 -26.55 -24.86
CA GLY A 203 -43.47 -27.97 -25.12
C GLY A 203 -42.28 -28.79 -24.62
N HIS A 204 -41.06 -28.31 -24.86
CA HIS A 204 -39.85 -28.94 -24.33
C HIS A 204 -39.75 -28.83 -22.81
N TYR A 205 -40.13 -27.70 -22.22
CA TYR A 205 -40.15 -27.51 -20.77
C TYR A 205 -41.11 -28.50 -20.09
N ALA A 206 -42.34 -28.66 -20.61
CA ALA A 206 -43.29 -29.63 -20.08
C ALA A 206 -42.76 -31.08 -20.15
N LYS A 207 -42.12 -31.45 -21.27
CA LYS A 207 -41.47 -32.75 -21.42
C LYS A 207 -40.27 -32.93 -20.48
N ALA A 208 -39.50 -31.88 -20.23
CA ALA A 208 -38.38 -31.90 -19.29
C ALA A 208 -38.86 -32.13 -17.85
N ILE A 209 -39.92 -31.45 -17.41
CA ILE A 209 -40.51 -31.65 -16.08
C ILE A 209 -41.10 -33.06 -15.93
N GLY A 210 -41.85 -33.53 -16.93
CA GLY A 210 -42.41 -34.88 -16.93
C GLY A 210 -41.32 -35.95 -16.90
N GLY A 211 -40.24 -35.77 -17.68
CA GLY A 211 -39.09 -36.66 -17.70
C GLY A 211 -38.27 -36.63 -16.40
N LEU A 212 -38.08 -35.46 -15.80
CA LEU A 212 -37.41 -35.32 -14.50
C LEU A 212 -38.17 -36.06 -13.40
N ARG A 213 -39.50 -35.93 -13.37
CA ARG A 213 -40.35 -36.67 -12.41
C ARG A 213 -40.24 -38.18 -12.62
N ALA A 214 -40.38 -38.65 -13.86
CA ALA A 214 -40.24 -40.07 -14.17
C ALA A 214 -38.84 -40.61 -13.80
N TYR A 215 -37.80 -39.79 -13.98
CA TYR A 215 -36.44 -40.14 -13.61
C TYR A 215 -36.28 -40.29 -12.09
N LEU A 216 -36.86 -39.36 -11.30
CA LEU A 216 -36.89 -39.44 -9.84
C LEU A 216 -37.69 -40.66 -9.34
N ASP A 217 -38.85 -40.95 -9.95
CA ASP A 217 -39.72 -42.07 -9.59
C ASP A 217 -39.10 -43.44 -9.95
N SER A 218 -38.20 -43.49 -10.93
CA SER A 218 -37.57 -44.74 -11.41
C SER A 218 -36.60 -45.39 -10.41
N GLY A 219 -36.30 -44.73 -9.28
CA GLY A 219 -35.60 -45.31 -8.12
C GLY A 219 -34.22 -45.93 -8.38
N THR A 220 -33.61 -45.66 -9.53
CA THR A 220 -32.57 -46.54 -10.04
C THR A 220 -31.20 -46.21 -9.41
N ASP A 221 -30.53 -47.25 -8.92
CA ASP A 221 -29.42 -47.20 -7.97
C ASP A 221 -28.10 -47.20 -8.74
N SER A 222 -27.52 -46.03 -9.03
CA SER A 222 -26.15 -45.95 -9.55
C SER A 222 -25.57 -44.55 -9.36
N THR A 223 -24.66 -44.43 -8.40
CA THR A 223 -23.44 -43.59 -8.27
C THR A 223 -23.16 -42.31 -9.11
N ALA A 224 -23.88 -41.96 -10.19
CA ALA A 224 -23.65 -40.76 -11.03
C ALA A 224 -24.86 -39.78 -11.12
N ARG A 225 -25.90 -39.95 -10.30
CA ARG A 225 -27.20 -39.27 -10.50
C ARG A 225 -27.38 -37.85 -9.90
N PRO A 226 -26.78 -37.49 -8.75
CA PRO A 226 -27.05 -36.19 -8.13
C PRO A 226 -26.62 -35.00 -8.99
N ILE A 227 -25.51 -35.13 -9.72
CA ILE A 227 -24.95 -34.06 -10.55
C ILE A 227 -25.84 -33.81 -11.78
N VAL A 228 -26.32 -34.86 -12.44
CA VAL A 228 -27.24 -34.74 -13.60
C VAL A 228 -28.59 -34.17 -13.19
N LEU A 229 -29.12 -34.58 -12.03
CA LEU A 229 -30.33 -34.01 -11.44
C LEU A 229 -30.15 -32.53 -11.12
N LEU A 230 -29.05 -32.18 -10.45
CA LEU A 230 -28.71 -30.80 -10.09
C LEU A 230 -28.59 -29.93 -11.34
N MET A 231 -27.88 -30.42 -12.37
CA MET A 231 -27.75 -29.73 -13.65
C MET A 231 -29.11 -29.52 -14.32
N GLY A 232 -29.96 -30.55 -14.38
CA GLY A 232 -31.29 -30.43 -14.97
C GLY A 232 -32.16 -29.40 -14.25
N VAL A 233 -32.16 -29.41 -12.91
CA VAL A 233 -32.91 -28.44 -12.10
C VAL A 233 -32.39 -27.02 -12.28
N LEU A 234 -31.07 -26.81 -12.32
CA LEU A 234 -30.49 -25.49 -12.55
C LEU A 234 -30.78 -24.98 -13.97
N VAL A 235 -30.75 -25.84 -14.99
CA VAL A 235 -31.15 -25.47 -16.36
C VAL A 235 -32.64 -25.10 -16.43
N LEU A 236 -33.52 -25.83 -15.75
CA LEU A 236 -34.94 -25.47 -15.67
C LEU A 236 -35.15 -24.14 -14.93
N CYS A 237 -34.29 -23.83 -13.95
CA CYS A 237 -34.26 -22.51 -13.31
C CYS A 237 -33.89 -21.40 -14.32
N ILE A 238 -32.94 -21.64 -15.24
CA ILE A 238 -32.59 -20.68 -16.31
C ILE A 238 -33.82 -20.39 -17.17
N TYR A 239 -34.54 -21.43 -17.62
CA TYR A 239 -35.75 -21.26 -18.41
C TYR A 239 -36.84 -20.46 -17.67
N GLU A 240 -37.06 -20.70 -16.37
CA GLU A 240 -38.06 -19.94 -15.62
C GLU A 240 -37.68 -18.46 -15.43
N ARG A 241 -36.38 -18.12 -15.48
CA ARG A 241 -35.87 -16.74 -15.43
C ARG A 241 -36.01 -15.98 -16.74
N SER A 242 -36.03 -16.68 -17.88
CA SER A 242 -36.20 -16.01 -19.19
C SER A 242 -37.63 -15.55 -19.44
N ARG A 243 -38.57 -15.87 -18.52
CA ARG A 243 -39.96 -15.42 -18.62
C ARG A 243 -40.10 -13.93 -18.26
N PRO A 244 -40.97 -13.18 -18.97
CA PRO A 244 -41.12 -11.73 -18.79
C PRO A 244 -41.83 -11.32 -17.49
N ARG A 245 -42.29 -12.27 -16.66
CA ARG A 245 -42.97 -12.02 -15.37
C ARG A 245 -42.39 -12.94 -14.31
N PHE A 246 -42.53 -12.55 -13.04
CA PHE A 246 -42.15 -13.40 -11.90
C PHE A 246 -42.72 -14.81 -12.03
N SER A 247 -41.84 -15.79 -11.92
CA SER A 247 -42.20 -17.20 -11.98
C SER A 247 -41.93 -17.89 -10.65
N ARG A 248 -42.98 -18.49 -10.08
CA ARG A 248 -42.84 -19.41 -8.93
C ARG A 248 -41.95 -20.62 -9.24
N GLY A 249 -41.71 -20.91 -10.52
CA GLY A 249 -40.80 -21.97 -10.94
C GLY A 249 -39.36 -21.72 -10.50
N VAL A 250 -38.92 -20.46 -10.41
CA VAL A 250 -37.57 -20.11 -9.93
C VAL A 250 -37.37 -20.59 -8.49
N ASP A 251 -38.32 -20.30 -7.60
CA ASP A 251 -38.27 -20.71 -6.20
C ASP A 251 -38.30 -22.25 -6.03
N ILE A 252 -39.13 -22.92 -6.83
CA ILE A 252 -39.27 -24.38 -6.80
C ILE A 252 -37.98 -25.06 -7.26
N HIS A 253 -37.35 -24.60 -8.35
CA HIS A 253 -36.12 -25.19 -8.85
C HIS A 253 -34.94 -24.90 -7.93
N LEU A 254 -34.81 -23.69 -7.39
CA LEU A 254 -33.77 -23.38 -6.41
C LEU A 254 -33.92 -24.21 -5.13
N LEU A 255 -35.15 -24.45 -4.66
CA LEU A 255 -35.40 -25.32 -3.52
C LEU A 255 -35.02 -26.79 -3.83
N GLY A 256 -35.37 -27.28 -5.02
CA GLY A 256 -34.98 -28.61 -5.47
C GLY A 256 -33.46 -28.77 -5.55
N ALA A 257 -32.76 -27.78 -6.11
CA ALA A 257 -31.30 -27.75 -6.16
C ALA A 257 -30.69 -27.74 -4.75
N ALA A 258 -31.23 -26.92 -3.84
CA ALA A 258 -30.78 -26.86 -2.45
C ALA A 258 -30.91 -28.22 -1.73
N GLN A 259 -32.03 -28.92 -1.92
CA GLN A 259 -32.24 -30.26 -1.36
C GLN A 259 -31.25 -31.29 -1.93
N LEU A 260 -30.98 -31.25 -3.24
CA LEU A 260 -30.01 -32.13 -3.89
C LEU A 260 -28.58 -31.88 -3.38
N ILE A 261 -28.19 -30.62 -3.21
CA ILE A 261 -26.88 -30.23 -2.66
C ILE A 261 -26.74 -30.73 -1.23
N GLN A 262 -27.75 -30.50 -0.39
CA GLN A 262 -27.74 -30.98 0.99
C GLN A 262 -27.69 -32.51 1.06
N LEU A 263 -28.48 -33.20 0.23
CA LEU A 263 -28.44 -34.66 0.15
C LEU A 263 -27.07 -35.18 -0.29
N HIS A 264 -26.39 -34.47 -1.19
CA HIS A 264 -25.08 -34.88 -1.70
C HIS A 264 -23.94 -34.58 -0.71
N LEU A 265 -23.92 -33.39 -0.11
CA LEU A 265 -22.82 -32.90 0.74
C LEU A 265 -22.96 -33.26 2.23
N LYS A 266 -24.17 -33.54 2.75
CA LYS A 266 -24.35 -33.98 4.15
C LYS A 266 -24.19 -35.48 4.38
N GLN A 267 -23.98 -36.29 3.34
CA GLN A 267 -23.74 -37.73 3.52
C GLN A 267 -22.34 -37.95 4.12
N GLU A 268 -22.27 -38.51 5.34
CA GLU A 268 -21.04 -38.76 6.10
C GLU A 268 -20.08 -39.82 5.50
N ARG A 269 -20.38 -40.37 4.31
CA ARG A 269 -19.49 -41.34 3.64
C ARG A 269 -18.67 -40.63 2.56
N PRO A 270 -17.32 -40.64 2.62
CA PRO A 270 -16.49 -40.08 1.56
C PRO A 270 -16.69 -40.91 0.28
N ARG A 271 -17.42 -40.35 -0.68
CA ARG A 271 -17.49 -40.91 -2.03
C ARG A 271 -16.28 -40.40 -2.80
N ILE A 272 -15.44 -41.32 -3.28
CA ILE A 272 -14.38 -40.99 -4.23
C ILE A 272 -15.07 -40.69 -5.57
N LEU A 273 -15.18 -39.41 -5.91
CA LEU A 273 -15.69 -38.98 -7.22
C LEU A 273 -14.62 -39.21 -8.29
N SER A 274 -15.05 -39.52 -9.51
CA SER A 274 -14.15 -39.44 -10.66
C SER A 274 -13.70 -37.99 -10.86
N LYS A 275 -12.57 -37.76 -11.53
CA LYS A 275 -12.09 -36.40 -11.84
C LYS A 275 -13.14 -35.61 -12.64
N SER A 276 -13.86 -36.29 -13.54
CA SER A 276 -14.96 -35.70 -14.32
C SER A 276 -16.12 -35.28 -13.42
N ASP A 277 -16.57 -36.16 -12.52
CA ASP A 277 -17.69 -35.88 -11.61
C ASP A 277 -17.34 -34.78 -10.59
N ALA A 278 -16.11 -34.76 -10.07
CA ALA A 278 -15.64 -33.70 -9.17
C ALA A 278 -15.64 -32.33 -9.87
N THR A 279 -15.16 -32.28 -11.11
CA THR A 279 -15.16 -31.06 -11.93
C THR A 279 -16.59 -30.60 -12.22
N MET A 280 -17.49 -31.53 -12.58
CA MET A 280 -18.89 -31.19 -12.85
C MET A 280 -19.63 -30.73 -11.59
N LEU A 281 -19.41 -31.40 -10.46
CA LEU A 281 -19.97 -30.97 -9.17
C LEU A 281 -19.51 -29.55 -8.82
N HIS A 282 -18.22 -29.25 -8.98
CA HIS A 282 -17.67 -27.91 -8.77
C HIS A 282 -18.43 -26.87 -9.61
N LEU A 283 -18.59 -27.10 -10.91
CA LEU A 283 -19.35 -26.22 -11.81
C LEU A 283 -20.82 -26.07 -11.37
N MET A 284 -21.46 -27.14 -10.89
CA MET A 284 -22.85 -27.08 -10.43
C MET A 284 -23.01 -26.30 -9.12
N LEU A 285 -22.03 -26.38 -8.22
CA LEU A 285 -22.02 -25.58 -6.98
C LEU A 285 -21.83 -24.09 -7.31
N GLU A 286 -20.92 -23.75 -8.24
CA GLU A 286 -20.76 -22.38 -8.74
C GLU A 286 -22.05 -21.87 -9.41
N ALA A 287 -22.68 -22.68 -10.27
CA ALA A 287 -23.95 -22.34 -10.90
C ALA A 287 -25.08 -22.16 -9.88
N PHE A 288 -25.14 -22.98 -8.83
CA PHE A 288 -26.10 -22.82 -7.75
C PHE A 288 -25.89 -21.50 -6.99
N ILE A 289 -24.65 -21.17 -6.61
CA ILE A 289 -24.33 -19.89 -5.93
C ILE A 289 -24.73 -18.71 -6.81
N PHE A 290 -24.41 -18.77 -8.10
CA PHE A 290 -24.81 -17.75 -9.08
C PHE A 290 -26.33 -17.60 -9.14
N HIS A 291 -27.07 -18.70 -9.29
CA HIS A 291 -28.53 -18.66 -9.41
C HIS A 291 -29.22 -18.28 -8.09
N ALA A 292 -28.77 -18.77 -6.95
CA ALA A 292 -29.33 -18.43 -5.63
C ALA A 292 -29.13 -16.95 -5.26
N THR A 293 -28.12 -16.29 -5.85
CA THR A 293 -27.84 -14.86 -5.65
C THR A 293 -28.57 -14.01 -6.69
N THR A 294 -28.39 -14.31 -7.98
CA THR A 294 -28.90 -13.46 -9.08
C THR A 294 -30.38 -13.66 -9.39
N SER A 295 -31.00 -14.70 -8.83
CA SER A 295 -32.43 -14.93 -9.03
C SER A 295 -33.30 -14.17 -8.03
N ILE A 296 -32.73 -13.56 -6.98
CA ILE A 296 -33.48 -12.85 -5.94
C ILE A 296 -34.51 -11.84 -6.49
N PRO A 297 -34.19 -11.02 -7.52
CA PRO A 297 -35.19 -10.14 -8.11
C PRO A 297 -36.40 -10.87 -8.69
N PHE A 298 -36.25 -12.12 -9.13
CA PHE A 298 -37.27 -12.93 -9.79
C PHE A 298 -38.09 -13.79 -8.81
N GLN A 299 -37.74 -13.79 -7.53
CA GLN A 299 -38.41 -14.53 -6.46
C GLN A 299 -39.57 -13.71 -5.86
N GLN A 300 -40.56 -14.39 -5.27
CA GLN A 300 -41.57 -13.66 -4.49
C GLN A 300 -40.96 -13.13 -3.18
N PRO A 301 -41.25 -11.88 -2.75
CA PRO A 301 -40.65 -11.23 -1.57
C PRO A 301 -40.83 -11.94 -0.23
N LEU A 302 -41.64 -13.00 -0.16
CA LEU A 302 -42.10 -13.66 1.06
C LEU A 302 -41.64 -15.12 1.21
N VAL A 303 -40.83 -15.66 0.29
CA VAL A 303 -40.37 -17.06 0.35
C VAL A 303 -38.84 -17.12 0.50
N GLN A 304 -38.33 -16.71 1.65
CA GLN A 304 -36.97 -17.08 2.06
C GLN A 304 -37.02 -18.50 2.64
N SER A 305 -36.45 -19.46 1.93
CA SER A 305 -36.32 -20.83 2.42
C SER A 305 -34.99 -21.01 3.14
N THR A 306 -35.03 -21.36 4.43
CA THR A 306 -33.86 -21.75 5.23
C THR A 306 -33.05 -22.87 4.58
N ALA A 307 -33.68 -23.68 3.71
CA ALA A 307 -32.99 -24.72 2.95
C ALA A 307 -32.06 -24.15 1.89
N ILE A 308 -32.43 -23.07 1.19
CA ILE A 308 -31.58 -22.42 0.18
C ILE A 308 -30.36 -21.78 0.87
N ASP A 309 -30.57 -21.07 1.98
CA ASP A 309 -29.49 -20.48 2.77
C ASP A 309 -28.49 -21.54 3.26
N SER A 310 -28.99 -22.65 3.82
CA SER A 310 -28.14 -23.73 4.30
C SER A 310 -27.38 -24.42 3.16
N ALA A 311 -28.01 -24.62 2.00
CA ALA A 311 -27.34 -25.21 0.84
C ALA A 311 -26.27 -24.27 0.26
N PHE A 312 -26.50 -22.96 0.30
CA PHE A 312 -25.55 -21.94 -0.15
C PHE A 312 -24.25 -22.01 0.64
N LEU A 313 -24.34 -22.01 1.98
CA LEU A 313 -23.18 -22.11 2.86
C LEU A 313 -22.42 -23.44 2.70
N LEU A 314 -23.14 -24.53 2.43
CA LEU A 314 -22.51 -25.83 2.15
C LEU A 314 -21.76 -25.83 0.82
N ALA A 315 -22.35 -25.22 -0.22
CA ALA A 315 -21.71 -25.10 -1.53
C ALA A 315 -20.46 -24.22 -1.46
N GLU A 316 -20.53 -23.09 -0.76
CA GLU A 316 -19.40 -22.17 -0.56
C GLU A 316 -18.24 -22.88 0.14
N ARG A 317 -18.50 -23.56 1.26
CA ARG A 317 -17.48 -24.32 2.00
C ARG A 317 -16.83 -25.42 1.15
N ALA A 318 -17.63 -26.17 0.40
CA ALA A 318 -17.12 -27.24 -0.45
C ALA A 318 -16.19 -26.71 -1.56
N LEU A 319 -16.47 -25.52 -2.09
CA LEU A 319 -15.62 -24.84 -3.08
C LEU A 319 -14.34 -24.26 -2.46
N GLU A 320 -14.41 -23.73 -1.23
CA GLU A 320 -13.21 -23.30 -0.49
C GLU A 320 -12.28 -24.51 -0.20
N GLU A 321 -12.83 -25.63 0.28
CA GLU A 321 -12.05 -26.85 0.57
C GLU A 321 -11.40 -27.48 -0.67
N SER A 322 -12.03 -27.40 -1.86
CA SER A 322 -11.47 -27.93 -3.10
C SER A 322 -10.33 -27.06 -3.65
N SER A 323 -10.42 -25.73 -3.46
CA SER A 323 -9.40 -24.77 -3.89
C SER A 323 -8.05 -24.97 -3.18
N HIS A 324 -8.06 -25.44 -1.93
CA HIS A 324 -6.85 -25.71 -1.14
C HIS A 324 -6.09 -27.00 -1.52
N ARG A 325 -6.68 -27.88 -2.35
CA ARG A 325 -6.10 -29.20 -2.70
C ARG A 325 -5.55 -29.29 -4.13
N SER A 326 -5.67 -28.23 -4.92
CA SER A 326 -5.26 -28.19 -6.33
C SER A 326 -3.95 -27.39 -6.49
N GLU A 327 -2.91 -28.01 -7.06
CA GLU A 327 -1.65 -27.35 -7.43
C GLU A 327 -1.81 -26.32 -8.57
N THR A 328 -2.98 -26.29 -9.22
CA THR A 328 -3.37 -25.23 -10.15
C THR A 328 -4.38 -24.32 -9.47
N CYS A 329 -3.93 -23.13 -9.05
CA CYS A 329 -4.78 -22.07 -8.53
C CYS A 329 -5.69 -21.56 -9.66
N LEU A 330 -6.94 -22.01 -9.73
CA LEU A 330 -7.97 -21.36 -10.54
C LEU A 330 -8.35 -20.06 -9.83
N HIS A 331 -7.63 -18.97 -10.10
CA HIS A 331 -7.90 -17.65 -9.50
C HIS A 331 -9.28 -17.07 -9.91
N ALA A 332 -9.96 -17.62 -10.93
CA ALA A 332 -11.29 -17.21 -11.35
C ALA A 332 -12.24 -18.41 -11.52
N SER A 333 -13.46 -18.28 -10.99
CA SER A 333 -14.57 -19.24 -11.14
C SER A 333 -14.93 -19.46 -12.61
N SER A 334 -15.21 -20.70 -13.01
CA SER A 334 -15.52 -21.04 -14.42
C SER A 334 -16.94 -20.67 -14.84
N ILE A 335 -17.85 -20.50 -13.89
CA ILE A 335 -19.22 -20.01 -14.14
C ILE A 335 -19.33 -18.52 -13.80
N ILE A 336 -18.76 -18.10 -12.67
CA ILE A 336 -19.00 -16.79 -12.07
C ILE A 336 -17.98 -15.75 -12.54
N GLY A 337 -16.78 -16.18 -12.96
CA GLY A 337 -15.68 -15.29 -13.37
C GLY A 337 -14.92 -14.63 -12.22
N VAL A 338 -15.43 -14.76 -10.99
CA VAL A 338 -14.90 -14.17 -9.75
C VAL A 338 -15.08 -15.16 -8.58
N PRO A 339 -14.32 -15.07 -7.47
CA PRO A 339 -14.44 -16.07 -6.41
C PRO A 339 -15.86 -16.14 -5.80
N PRO A 340 -16.40 -17.36 -5.51
CA PRO A 340 -17.77 -17.57 -5.05
C PRO A 340 -18.18 -16.77 -3.81
N LYS A 341 -17.22 -16.46 -2.94
CA LYS A 341 -17.41 -15.69 -1.71
C LYS A 341 -17.97 -14.27 -1.94
N LEU A 342 -17.64 -13.63 -3.06
CA LEU A 342 -18.23 -12.35 -3.43
C LEU A 342 -19.73 -12.47 -3.65
N PHE A 343 -20.21 -13.57 -4.20
CA PHE A 343 -21.64 -13.80 -4.39
C PHE A 343 -22.34 -14.01 -3.04
N GLY A 344 -21.64 -14.55 -2.03
CA GLY A 344 -22.09 -14.52 -0.64
C GLY A 344 -22.33 -13.10 -0.14
N HIS A 345 -21.39 -12.18 -0.36
CA HIS A 345 -21.52 -10.77 0.01
C HIS A 345 -22.62 -10.04 -0.77
N ILE A 346 -22.71 -10.22 -2.10
CA ILE A 346 -23.78 -9.65 -2.92
C ILE A 346 -25.14 -10.13 -2.42
N ARG A 347 -25.26 -11.43 -2.15
CA ARG A 347 -26.49 -12.03 -1.61
C ARG A 347 -26.85 -11.40 -0.27
N GLU A 348 -25.89 -11.27 0.64
CA GLU A 348 -26.08 -10.61 1.93
C GLU A 348 -26.61 -9.18 1.76
N ILE A 349 -26.00 -8.37 0.89
CA ILE A 349 -26.43 -6.98 0.60
C ILE A 349 -27.88 -6.95 0.08
N VAL A 350 -28.22 -7.82 -0.87
CA VAL A 350 -29.58 -7.87 -1.43
C VAL A 350 -30.60 -8.29 -0.36
N LEU A 351 -30.25 -9.25 0.50
CA LEU A 351 -31.12 -9.70 1.58
C LEU A 351 -31.26 -8.65 2.69
N MET A 352 -30.19 -7.92 3.00
CA MET A 352 -30.26 -6.74 3.88
C MET A 352 -31.24 -5.73 3.28
N HIS A 353 -31.09 -5.38 2.01
CA HIS A 353 -31.99 -4.46 1.31
C HIS A 353 -33.47 -4.88 1.37
N GLN A 354 -33.77 -6.16 1.12
CA GLN A 354 -35.15 -6.70 1.14
C GLN A 354 -35.81 -6.70 2.52
N ARG A 355 -35.02 -6.73 3.61
CA ARG A 355 -35.54 -6.80 4.99
C ARG A 355 -35.90 -5.44 5.58
N HIS A 356 -35.71 -4.32 4.86
CA HIS A 356 -35.78 -3.00 5.52
C HIS A 356 -37.18 -2.42 5.75
N SER A 357 -37.46 -2.24 7.05
CA SER A 357 -37.72 -0.91 7.64
C SER A 357 -36.39 -0.38 8.26
N VAL A 358 -36.27 0.93 8.41
CA VAL A 358 -35.00 1.70 8.48
C VAL A 358 -34.16 1.51 9.78
N GLU A 359 -34.61 0.74 10.78
CA GLU A 359 -33.98 0.68 12.12
C GLU A 359 -33.09 -0.55 12.42
N GLY A 360 -32.73 -1.37 11.42
CA GLY A 360 -32.01 -2.65 11.65
C GLY A 360 -30.73 -2.87 10.84
N VAL A 361 -30.18 -1.84 10.17
CA VAL A 361 -28.94 -1.99 9.38
C VAL A 361 -27.74 -2.04 10.32
N ASP A 362 -26.97 -3.13 10.31
CA ASP A 362 -25.64 -3.15 10.93
C ASP A 362 -24.67 -2.34 10.06
N ILE A 363 -24.44 -1.07 10.45
CA ILE A 363 -23.55 -0.14 9.74
C ILE A 363 -22.10 -0.65 9.72
N VAL A 364 -21.66 -1.34 10.78
CA VAL A 364 -20.32 -1.94 10.83
C VAL A 364 -20.22 -3.01 9.77
N ARG A 365 -21.24 -3.86 9.66
CA ARG A 365 -21.31 -4.88 8.62
C ARG A 365 -21.39 -4.29 7.21
N CYS A 366 -22.14 -3.20 7.02
CA CYS A 366 -22.17 -2.48 5.74
C CYS A 366 -20.78 -1.94 5.35
N TYR A 367 -20.05 -1.38 6.31
CA TYR A 367 -18.70 -0.88 6.09
C TYR A 367 -17.71 -2.02 5.80
N GLU A 368 -17.84 -3.15 6.50
CA GLU A 368 -17.09 -4.37 6.18
C GLU A 368 -17.33 -4.81 4.73
N LEU A 369 -18.59 -4.84 4.31
CA LEU A 369 -18.98 -5.19 2.95
C LEU A 369 -18.45 -4.18 1.92
N GLU A 370 -18.52 -2.88 2.21
CA GLU A 370 -17.96 -1.82 1.35
C GLU A 370 -16.45 -1.98 1.18
N CYS A 371 -15.70 -2.20 2.26
CA CYS A 371 -14.26 -2.43 2.18
C CYS A 371 -13.89 -3.72 1.43
N ILE A 372 -14.70 -4.77 1.59
CA ILE A 372 -14.53 -6.00 0.82
C ILE A 372 -14.76 -5.74 -0.67
N LEU A 373 -15.79 -4.96 -1.04
CA LEU A 373 -16.07 -4.63 -2.44
C LEU A 373 -14.97 -3.73 -3.04
N ASP A 374 -14.50 -2.72 -2.32
CA ASP A 374 -13.42 -1.82 -2.75
C ASP A 374 -12.11 -2.56 -2.99
N TYR A 375 -11.80 -3.58 -2.16
CA TYR A 375 -10.64 -4.45 -2.37
C TYR A 375 -10.68 -5.14 -3.75
N TRP A 376 -11.85 -5.62 -4.16
CA TRP A 376 -12.04 -6.35 -5.41
C TRP A 376 -12.06 -5.43 -6.65
N ASP A 377 -12.42 -4.16 -6.47
CA ASP A 377 -12.36 -3.16 -7.54
C ASP A 377 -10.91 -2.71 -7.85
N GLY A 378 -10.03 -2.80 -6.85
CA GLY A 378 -8.62 -2.38 -6.95
C GLY A 378 -7.67 -3.38 -7.63
N ASP A 379 -7.76 -4.67 -7.28
CA ASP A 379 -7.00 -5.77 -7.91
C ASP A 379 -7.78 -7.10 -7.85
N PRO A 380 -8.45 -7.52 -8.94
CA PRO A 380 -9.24 -8.75 -8.96
C PRO A 380 -8.39 -10.05 -8.88
N THR A 381 -7.06 -9.95 -8.88
CA THR A 381 -6.14 -11.09 -8.77
C THR A 381 -5.49 -11.24 -7.39
N ALA A 382 -5.68 -10.27 -6.50
CA ALA A 382 -5.06 -10.27 -5.19
C ALA A 382 -5.66 -11.35 -4.27
N PRO A 383 -4.83 -12.13 -3.53
CA PRO A 383 -5.33 -13.18 -2.64
C PRO A 383 -6.23 -12.58 -1.56
N PHE A 384 -7.33 -13.26 -1.21
CA PHE A 384 -8.30 -12.76 -0.22
C PHE A 384 -7.57 -12.40 1.10
N PRO A 385 -7.80 -11.22 1.69
CA PRO A 385 -7.23 -10.90 3.00
C PRO A 385 -7.84 -11.88 4.01
N HIS A 386 -7.04 -12.85 4.45
CA HIS A 386 -7.40 -13.73 5.55
C HIS A 386 -7.68 -12.84 6.78
N ASN A 387 -8.96 -12.75 7.18
CA ASN A 387 -9.54 -11.92 8.24
C ASN A 387 -9.78 -10.42 7.94
N MET A 388 -10.83 -10.13 7.18
CA MET A 388 -11.61 -8.89 7.35
C MET A 388 -12.51 -9.00 8.60
N THR A 389 -11.89 -9.08 9.78
CA THR A 389 -12.61 -9.14 11.06
C THR A 389 -12.46 -7.81 11.80
N THR A 390 -13.59 -7.21 12.19
CA THR A 390 -13.56 -6.06 13.10
C THR A 390 -12.96 -6.46 14.45
N THR A 391 -11.94 -5.73 14.90
CA THR A 391 -11.29 -5.90 16.20
C THR A 391 -11.40 -4.62 17.01
N ILE A 392 -11.78 -4.73 18.29
CA ILE A 392 -11.96 -3.64 19.23
C ILE A 392 -10.86 -3.73 20.29
N PHE A 393 -10.00 -2.72 20.36
CA PHE A 393 -9.07 -2.49 21.46
C PHE A 393 -9.75 -1.62 22.50
N ARG A 394 -9.87 -2.11 23.73
CA ARG A 394 -10.62 -1.45 24.80
C ARG A 394 -9.84 -1.38 26.10
N ASN A 395 -10.36 -0.65 27.09
CA ASN A 395 -9.69 -0.41 28.36
C ASN A 395 -8.25 0.05 28.12
N ALA A 396 -8.08 1.14 27.38
CA ALA A 396 -6.78 1.64 26.91
C ALA A 396 -6.64 3.15 27.15
N ARG A 397 -5.40 3.64 27.18
CA ARG A 397 -5.08 5.07 27.13
C ARG A 397 -4.45 5.39 25.77
N ILE A 398 -5.27 5.76 24.79
CA ILE A 398 -4.86 5.90 23.39
C ILE A 398 -4.50 7.34 23.05
N PHE A 399 -3.22 7.59 22.79
CA PHE A 399 -2.70 8.84 22.26
C PHE A 399 -2.84 8.84 20.74
N THR A 400 -3.59 9.78 20.17
CA THR A 400 -3.91 9.77 18.73
C THR A 400 -2.78 10.28 17.83
N GLY A 401 -1.66 10.73 18.40
CA GLY A 401 -0.54 11.34 17.68
C GLY A 401 -0.51 12.88 17.75
N SER A 402 -1.47 13.52 18.41
CA SER A 402 -1.48 14.95 18.66
C SER A 402 -2.38 15.32 19.85
N GLY A 403 -2.16 16.52 20.43
CA GLY A 403 -2.89 16.98 21.61
C GLY A 403 -2.40 16.32 22.90
N ASN A 404 -3.19 16.40 23.98
CA ASN A 404 -2.84 15.85 25.30
C ASN A 404 -3.91 14.89 25.87
N ALA A 405 -5.00 14.64 25.13
CA ALA A 405 -6.12 13.84 25.61
C ALA A 405 -6.02 12.39 25.11
N PHE A 406 -6.15 11.44 26.03
CA PHE A 406 -6.24 10.02 25.72
C PHE A 406 -7.67 9.61 25.37
N GLN A 407 -7.81 8.73 24.38
CA GLN A 407 -9.06 8.02 24.07
C GLN A 407 -9.08 6.64 24.74
N GLN A 408 -10.25 6.00 24.80
CA GLN A 408 -10.48 4.80 25.61
C GLN A 408 -10.58 3.52 24.80
N ALA A 409 -10.99 3.63 23.53
CA ALA A 409 -11.14 2.51 22.62
C ALA A 409 -10.74 2.86 21.20
N MET A 410 -10.29 1.84 20.46
CA MET A 410 -10.01 1.91 19.04
C MET A 410 -10.60 0.68 18.35
N MET A 411 -11.26 0.89 17.21
CA MET A 411 -11.76 -0.19 16.36
C MET A 411 -10.97 -0.22 15.06
N ILE A 412 -10.65 -1.43 14.61
CA ILE A 412 -9.99 -1.65 13.32
C ILE A 412 -10.75 -2.70 12.51
N LEU A 413 -10.65 -2.61 11.19
CA LEU A 413 -11.08 -3.64 10.25
C LEU A 413 -9.88 -4.04 9.39
N GLY A 414 -9.42 -5.28 9.57
CA GLY A 414 -8.17 -5.74 8.95
C GLY A 414 -7.02 -4.82 9.34
N HIS A 415 -6.60 -3.96 8.42
CA HIS A 415 -5.50 -3.03 8.63
C HIS A 415 -5.93 -1.57 8.85
N GLN A 416 -7.20 -1.22 8.71
CA GLN A 416 -7.67 0.16 8.75
C GLN A 416 -8.33 0.49 10.08
N ILE A 417 -8.08 1.68 10.61
CA ILE A 417 -8.74 2.22 11.80
C ILE A 417 -10.12 2.72 11.41
N LEU A 418 -11.15 2.20 12.07
CA LEU A 418 -12.54 2.60 11.88
C LEU A 418 -12.99 3.69 12.83
N TYR A 419 -12.48 3.67 14.06
CA TYR A 419 -12.92 4.54 15.14
C TYR A 419 -11.85 4.66 16.21
N VAL A 420 -11.72 5.85 16.81
CA VAL A 420 -10.93 6.09 18.02
C VAL A 420 -11.68 7.08 18.92
N GLY A 421 -12.02 6.68 20.14
CA GLY A 421 -12.85 7.52 21.01
C GLY A 421 -13.22 6.89 22.35
N PRO A 422 -14.30 7.36 22.99
CA PRO A 422 -14.86 6.75 24.19
C PRO A 422 -15.27 5.29 23.98
N GLU A 423 -15.05 4.44 25.00
CA GLU A 423 -15.43 3.02 24.92
C GLU A 423 -16.95 2.82 24.91
N GLY A 424 -17.70 3.74 25.52
CA GLY A 424 -19.17 3.71 25.59
C GLY A 424 -19.89 4.25 24.35
N ASP A 425 -19.17 4.58 23.27
CA ASP A 425 -19.79 5.12 22.05
C ASP A 425 -20.72 4.08 21.39
N PRO A 426 -21.92 4.48 20.92
CA PRO A 426 -22.84 3.58 20.23
C PRO A 426 -22.22 2.76 19.09
N VAL A 427 -21.22 3.27 18.36
CA VAL A 427 -20.55 2.50 17.31
C VAL A 427 -19.76 1.31 17.88
N VAL A 428 -19.06 1.52 18.99
CA VAL A 428 -18.30 0.48 19.71
C VAL A 428 -19.24 -0.55 20.32
N LEU A 429 -20.32 -0.09 20.97
CA LEU A 429 -21.31 -0.98 21.58
C LEU A 429 -22.02 -1.86 20.53
N ARG A 430 -22.35 -1.29 19.36
CA ARG A 430 -22.92 -2.06 18.24
C ARG A 430 -21.96 -3.10 17.72
N ALA A 431 -20.70 -2.74 17.47
CA ALA A 431 -19.69 -3.68 17.00
C ALA A 431 -19.47 -4.85 18.00
N LYS A 432 -19.45 -4.56 19.31
CA LYS A 432 -19.44 -5.60 20.36
C LYS A 432 -20.65 -6.51 20.24
N SER A 433 -21.86 -5.95 20.11
CA SER A 433 -23.10 -6.75 19.99
C SER A 433 -23.18 -7.59 18.71
N SER A 434 -22.50 -7.17 17.64
CA SER A 434 -22.37 -7.91 16.38
C SER A 434 -21.27 -8.97 16.39
N GLY A 435 -20.57 -9.17 17.53
CA GLY A 435 -19.57 -10.23 17.70
C GLY A 435 -18.16 -9.87 17.24
N ALA A 436 -17.81 -8.57 17.18
CA ALA A 436 -16.44 -8.14 16.91
C ALA A 436 -15.45 -8.72 17.93
N ARG A 437 -14.22 -9.02 17.48
CA ARG A 437 -13.17 -9.52 18.37
C ARG A 437 -12.76 -8.43 19.34
N GLU A 438 -12.75 -8.73 20.64
CA GLU A 438 -12.31 -7.76 21.66
C GLU A 438 -10.90 -8.09 22.18
N ILE A 439 -10.08 -7.05 22.36
CA ILE A 439 -8.76 -7.11 22.97
C ILE A 439 -8.74 -6.09 24.12
N ASP A 440 -8.60 -6.60 25.35
CA ASP A 440 -8.41 -5.77 26.54
C ASP A 440 -6.94 -5.38 26.67
N LEU A 441 -6.65 -4.08 26.73
CA LEU A 441 -5.29 -3.57 26.85
C LEU A 441 -4.88 -3.25 28.29
N ASP A 442 -5.71 -3.58 29.29
CA ASP A 442 -5.36 -3.48 30.72
C ASP A 442 -4.90 -2.07 31.13
N ASN A 443 -5.60 -1.05 30.62
CA ASN A 443 -5.33 0.37 30.80
C ASN A 443 -3.93 0.83 30.35
N ARG A 444 -3.23 0.01 29.53
CA ARG A 444 -1.93 0.36 28.94
C ARG A 444 -2.04 1.53 27.97
N ILE A 445 -0.91 2.17 27.74
CA ILE A 445 -0.81 3.30 26.82
C ILE A 445 -0.72 2.76 25.40
N VAL A 446 -1.44 3.39 24.48
CA VAL A 446 -1.31 3.12 23.04
C VAL A 446 -0.85 4.39 22.36
N VAL A 447 0.21 4.31 21.57
CA VAL A 447 0.72 5.41 20.74
C VAL A 447 0.75 4.97 19.28
N PRO A 448 0.76 5.89 18.30
CA PRO A 448 1.03 5.50 16.92
C PRO A 448 2.39 4.80 16.81
N GLY A 449 2.52 3.92 15.83
CA GLY A 449 3.76 3.19 15.57
C GLY A 449 4.93 4.14 15.35
N PHE A 450 6.06 3.88 16.02
CA PHE A 450 7.24 4.74 15.85
C PHE A 450 7.77 4.61 14.43
N ILE A 451 8.23 5.73 13.88
CA ILE A 451 8.92 5.75 12.59
C ILE A 451 10.30 6.34 12.84
N ASP A 452 11.34 5.53 12.64
CA ASP A 452 12.70 6.03 12.75
C ASP A 452 12.99 6.96 11.57
N SER A 453 13.02 8.27 11.80
CA SER A 453 13.16 9.22 10.70
C SER A 453 14.57 9.30 10.12
N HIS A 454 15.55 8.65 10.73
CA HIS A 454 16.94 8.63 10.26
C HIS A 454 17.63 7.35 10.73
N VAL A 455 17.94 6.45 9.81
CA VAL A 455 18.68 5.22 10.07
C VAL A 455 19.57 4.88 8.87
N HIS A 456 20.58 4.05 9.07
CA HIS A 456 21.34 3.36 8.02
C HIS A 456 21.08 1.84 8.15
N ILE A 457 20.03 1.31 7.52
CA ILE A 457 19.43 0.02 7.92
C ILE A 457 20.34 -1.18 7.68
N LEU A 458 21.02 -1.23 6.53
CA LEU A 458 21.92 -2.35 6.24
C LEU A 458 23.18 -2.27 7.10
N ASP A 459 23.72 -1.08 7.31
CA ASP A 459 24.84 -0.86 8.22
C ASP A 459 24.47 -1.22 9.65
N PHE A 460 23.26 -0.85 10.10
CA PHE A 460 22.73 -1.26 11.40
C PHE A 460 22.65 -2.77 11.51
N ALA A 461 22.04 -3.43 10.52
CA ALA A 461 21.93 -4.88 10.44
C ALA A 461 23.30 -5.56 10.59
N LEU A 462 24.30 -5.15 9.80
CA LEU A 462 25.64 -5.70 9.86
C LEU A 462 26.36 -5.35 11.16
N SER A 463 26.13 -4.16 11.73
CA SER A 463 26.74 -3.73 12.98
C SER A 463 26.37 -4.63 14.16
N GLN A 464 25.19 -5.25 14.15
CA GLN A 464 24.75 -6.15 15.22
C GLN A 464 25.63 -7.40 15.33
N ARG A 465 26.38 -7.72 14.27
CA ARG A 465 27.31 -8.86 14.18
C ARG A 465 28.77 -8.50 14.44
N ARG A 466 29.06 -7.22 14.71
CA ARG A 466 30.40 -6.71 15.03
C ARG A 466 30.68 -6.79 16.53
N LEU A 467 31.95 -7.01 16.89
CA LEU A 467 32.38 -6.97 18.29
C LEU A 467 32.20 -5.56 18.87
N ASN A 468 31.40 -5.42 19.92
CA ASN A 468 31.13 -4.13 20.54
C ASN A 468 32.19 -3.77 21.58
N LEU A 469 32.83 -2.61 21.42
CA LEU A 469 33.87 -2.10 22.32
C LEU A 469 33.41 -0.96 23.24
N LEU A 470 32.12 -0.60 23.25
CA LEU A 470 31.59 0.55 24.02
C LEU A 470 31.90 0.47 25.54
N SER A 471 31.99 -0.75 26.08
CA SER A 471 32.33 -0.99 27.48
C SER A 471 33.82 -0.85 27.79
N CYS A 472 34.69 -0.84 26.78
CA CYS A 472 36.14 -0.70 26.96
C CYS A 472 36.47 0.74 27.31
N LYS A 473 37.20 0.95 28.42
CA LYS A 473 37.54 2.31 28.91
C LYS A 473 39.01 2.65 28.70
N SER A 474 39.82 1.70 28.22
CA SER A 474 41.24 1.86 27.94
C SER A 474 41.69 1.07 26.70
N LEU A 475 42.86 1.44 26.14
CA LEU A 475 43.54 0.67 25.10
C LEU A 475 43.79 -0.80 25.51
N GLU A 476 44.10 -1.06 26.78
CA GLU A 476 44.33 -2.41 27.29
C GLU A 476 43.05 -3.25 27.26
N ASP A 477 41.91 -2.67 27.65
CA ASP A 477 40.59 -3.33 27.56
C ASP A 477 40.26 -3.71 26.11
N ILE A 478 40.49 -2.78 25.18
CA ILE A 478 40.25 -2.99 23.75
C ILE A 478 41.10 -4.16 23.24
N ARG A 479 42.42 -4.10 23.47
CA ARG A 479 43.38 -5.12 23.02
C ARG A 479 43.04 -6.50 23.58
N LYS A 480 42.71 -6.58 24.88
CA LYS A 480 42.31 -7.82 25.54
C LYS A 480 41.03 -8.40 24.94
N THR A 481 40.03 -7.56 24.71
CA THR A 481 38.72 -7.96 24.17
C THR A 481 38.84 -8.48 22.74
N ILE A 482 39.59 -7.77 21.89
CA ILE A 482 39.87 -8.19 20.50
C ILE A 482 40.63 -9.51 20.46
N LYS A 483 41.66 -9.68 21.29
CA LYS A 483 42.46 -10.91 21.34
C LYS A 483 41.63 -12.12 21.78
N ALA A 484 40.76 -11.96 22.77
CA ALA A 484 39.84 -13.02 23.20
C ALA A 484 38.86 -13.40 22.08
N TYR A 485 38.22 -12.40 21.46
CA TYR A 485 37.29 -12.61 20.35
C TYR A 485 37.96 -13.31 19.16
N ALA A 486 39.20 -12.91 18.83
CA ALA A 486 39.99 -13.52 17.78
C ALA A 486 40.21 -15.03 18.00
N GLN A 487 40.48 -15.44 19.24
CA GLN A 487 40.69 -16.83 19.64
C GLN A 487 39.39 -17.65 19.64
N GLU A 488 38.28 -17.07 20.07
CA GLU A 488 36.96 -17.71 20.07
C GLU A 488 36.40 -17.92 18.67
N HIS A 489 36.84 -17.11 17.71
CA HIS A 489 36.36 -17.12 16.33
C HIS A 489 37.48 -17.33 15.29
N PRO A 490 38.15 -18.51 15.26
CA PRO A 490 39.32 -18.74 14.42
C PRO A 490 39.00 -18.82 12.91
N VAL A 491 37.73 -19.02 12.55
CA VAL A 491 37.29 -19.16 11.15
C VAL A 491 36.90 -17.84 10.49
N LEU A 492 36.76 -16.75 11.26
CA LEU A 492 36.44 -15.44 10.69
C LEU A 492 37.62 -14.94 9.86
N GLN A 493 37.33 -14.45 8.65
CA GLN A 493 38.35 -13.86 7.77
C GLN A 493 38.84 -12.50 8.27
N ARG A 494 38.01 -11.78 9.03
CA ARG A 494 38.29 -10.44 9.55
C ARG A 494 37.74 -10.31 10.96
N ILE A 495 38.39 -9.47 11.77
CA ILE A 495 37.87 -9.05 13.06
C ILE A 495 37.33 -7.64 12.90
N VAL A 496 36.00 -7.51 12.90
CA VAL A 496 35.32 -6.23 12.74
C VAL A 496 34.68 -5.83 14.06
N CYS A 497 35.08 -4.67 14.57
CA CYS A 497 34.64 -4.11 15.84
C CYS A 497 33.88 -2.81 15.62
N LYS A 498 33.10 -2.40 16.62
CA LYS A 498 32.35 -1.13 16.64
C LYS A 498 32.44 -0.43 17.99
N SER A 499 32.01 0.83 18.00
CA SER A 499 31.81 1.63 19.22
C SER A 499 33.10 1.92 19.99
N TRP A 500 34.22 2.11 19.28
CA TRP A 500 35.45 2.60 19.92
C TRP A 500 35.32 4.08 20.29
N VAL A 501 35.36 4.38 21.59
CA VAL A 501 35.35 5.76 22.09
C VAL A 501 36.77 6.32 22.06
N GLN A 502 37.04 7.35 21.25
CA GLN A 502 38.40 7.84 20.99
C GLN A 502 39.17 8.25 22.26
N SER A 503 38.48 8.76 23.29
CA SER A 503 39.10 9.13 24.56
C SER A 503 39.70 7.93 25.32
N SER A 504 39.24 6.70 25.07
CA SER A 504 39.77 5.48 25.69
C SER A 504 41.22 5.15 25.29
N THR A 505 41.73 5.74 24.20
CA THR A 505 43.12 5.61 23.75
C THR A 505 43.89 6.93 23.83
N GLY A 506 43.31 7.95 24.48
CA GLY A 506 43.85 9.30 24.46
C GLY A 506 43.91 9.92 23.05
N GLY A 507 43.03 9.48 22.14
CA GLY A 507 43.00 9.92 20.74
C GLY A 507 44.00 9.22 19.81
N ALA A 508 44.81 8.28 20.31
CA ALA A 508 45.76 7.55 19.48
C ALA A 508 45.12 6.34 18.79
N ALA A 509 45.39 6.15 17.50
CA ALA A 509 44.85 5.06 16.68
C ALA A 509 45.88 4.57 15.65
N LEU A 510 46.95 3.93 16.15
CA LEU A 510 48.06 3.45 15.31
C LEU A 510 47.87 1.98 14.92
N ALA A 511 48.22 1.60 13.70
CA ALA A 511 48.16 0.23 13.20
C ALA A 511 49.02 -0.72 14.04
N GLY A 512 50.21 -0.26 14.46
CA GLY A 512 51.11 -1.02 15.33
C GLY A 512 50.57 -1.30 16.74
N MET A 513 49.49 -0.61 17.16
CA MET A 513 48.78 -0.94 18.40
C MET A 513 47.79 -2.10 18.23
N LEU A 514 47.65 -2.68 17.03
CA LEU A 514 46.78 -3.82 16.72
C LEU A 514 47.53 -4.99 16.06
N ASP A 515 48.67 -4.73 15.41
CA ASP A 515 49.39 -5.71 14.58
C ASP A 515 49.84 -6.98 15.32
N ASP A 516 50.04 -6.93 16.64
CA ASP A 516 50.44 -8.07 17.46
C ASP A 516 49.26 -8.87 18.06
N LEU A 517 48.02 -8.44 17.79
CA LEU A 517 46.83 -9.09 18.33
C LEU A 517 46.43 -10.33 17.53
N ASP A 518 46.47 -10.23 16.20
CA ASP A 518 46.11 -11.29 15.25
C ASP A 518 46.68 -10.95 13.85
N GLU A 519 47.00 -11.96 13.03
CA GLU A 519 47.51 -11.76 11.66
C GLU A 519 46.42 -11.28 10.68
N ARG A 520 45.14 -11.52 11.01
CA ARG A 520 44.00 -11.15 10.17
C ARG A 520 43.78 -9.63 10.13
N PRO A 521 43.07 -9.12 9.11
CA PRO A 521 42.58 -7.74 9.10
C PRO A 521 41.71 -7.43 10.32
N ILE A 522 42.09 -6.37 11.05
CA ILE A 522 41.34 -5.82 12.18
C ILE A 522 40.83 -4.44 11.80
N TYR A 523 39.52 -4.27 11.86
CA TYR A 523 38.81 -3.03 11.61
C TYR A 523 38.03 -2.61 12.86
N ILE A 524 38.27 -1.41 13.36
CA ILE A 524 37.63 -0.89 14.56
C ILE A 524 36.93 0.41 14.23
N GLN A 525 35.61 0.37 14.05
CA GLN A 525 34.83 1.56 13.81
C GLN A 525 34.73 2.40 15.10
N ALA A 526 35.02 3.70 14.99
CA ALA A 526 34.84 4.66 16.07
C ALA A 526 33.36 4.78 16.46
N ASN A 527 33.08 5.22 17.68
CA ASN A 527 31.72 5.34 18.21
C ASN A 527 30.90 6.43 17.49
N ASP A 528 31.56 7.47 16.99
CA ASP A 528 30.94 8.48 16.14
C ASP A 528 30.60 7.94 14.73
N LEU A 529 31.10 6.75 14.35
CA LEU A 529 31.04 6.18 13.00
C LEU A 529 31.66 7.04 11.88
N HIS A 530 32.38 8.10 12.22
CA HIS A 530 33.07 8.97 11.26
C HIS A 530 34.52 8.56 11.03
N SER A 531 35.05 7.62 11.82
CA SER A 531 36.40 7.10 11.64
C SER A 531 36.50 5.59 11.82
N ILE A 532 37.57 5.02 11.26
CA ILE A 532 37.91 3.61 11.42
C ILE A 532 39.41 3.46 11.72
N TRP A 533 39.71 2.63 12.70
CA TRP A 533 41.05 2.29 13.11
C TRP A 533 41.39 0.87 12.65
N CYS A 534 42.46 0.77 11.86
CA CYS A 534 42.86 -0.41 11.13
C CYS A 534 44.26 -0.87 11.56
N ASN A 535 44.48 -2.18 11.60
CA ASN A 535 45.83 -2.74 11.64
C ASN A 535 46.48 -2.70 10.23
N THR A 536 47.76 -3.07 10.14
CA THR A 536 48.51 -3.06 8.88
C THR A 536 47.90 -4.03 7.85
N ALA A 537 47.39 -5.18 8.30
CA ALA A 537 46.71 -6.14 7.42
C ALA A 537 45.43 -5.56 6.79
N ALA A 538 44.62 -4.84 7.56
CA ALA A 538 43.42 -4.15 7.10
C ALA A 538 43.72 -3.00 6.13
N LEU A 539 44.79 -2.23 6.37
CA LEU A 539 45.23 -1.17 5.46
C LEU A 539 45.66 -1.74 4.08
N ARG A 540 46.33 -2.90 4.08
CA ARG A 540 46.70 -3.62 2.83
C ARG A 540 45.48 -4.17 2.13
N GLU A 541 44.56 -4.80 2.87
CA GLU A 541 43.33 -5.35 2.31
C GLU A 541 42.49 -4.24 1.63
N LEU A 542 42.41 -3.05 2.25
CA LEU A 542 41.71 -1.89 1.69
C LEU A 542 42.44 -1.24 0.51
N GLY A 543 43.73 -1.55 0.30
CA GLY A 543 44.58 -0.84 -0.66
C GLY A 543 44.91 0.60 -0.25
N ALA A 544 44.79 0.94 1.04
CA ALA A 544 44.95 2.30 1.55
C ALA A 544 46.41 2.79 1.57
N GLU A 545 47.40 1.88 1.46
CA GLU A 545 48.84 2.20 1.53
C GLU A 545 49.24 3.35 0.59
N ASN A 546 48.72 3.34 -0.64
CA ASN A 546 49.06 4.29 -1.71
C ASN A 546 47.89 5.20 -2.12
N MET A 547 46.76 5.15 -1.40
CA MET A 547 45.55 5.90 -1.75
C MET A 547 45.69 7.38 -1.34
N SER A 548 45.35 8.31 -2.23
CA SER A 548 45.23 9.74 -1.87
C SER A 548 44.01 9.98 -0.98
N ASP A 549 44.04 11.06 -0.20
CA ASP A 549 42.88 11.48 0.60
C ASP A 549 41.68 11.76 -0.32
N PRO A 550 40.50 11.16 -0.06
CA PRO A 550 39.29 11.49 -0.80
C PRO A 550 38.78 12.90 -0.40
N PRO A 551 38.03 13.61 -1.27
CA PRO A 551 37.42 14.87 -0.91
C PRO A 551 36.61 14.78 0.39
N GLY A 552 36.91 15.65 1.35
CA GLY A 552 36.29 15.64 2.68
C GLY A 552 36.67 14.45 3.57
N GLY A 553 37.75 13.73 3.29
CA GLY A 553 38.26 12.64 4.11
C GLY A 553 39.77 12.66 4.27
N THR A 554 40.28 11.92 5.25
CA THR A 554 41.72 11.88 5.54
C THR A 554 42.16 10.46 5.88
N ILE A 555 43.19 9.99 5.18
CA ILE A 555 43.95 8.79 5.55
C ILE A 555 45.16 9.29 6.34
N HIS A 556 45.10 9.20 7.67
CA HIS A 556 46.13 9.76 8.54
C HIS A 556 47.46 9.05 8.33
N ARG A 557 48.55 9.79 8.15
CA ARG A 557 49.89 9.24 7.84
C ARG A 557 50.91 9.53 8.94
N ASP A 558 51.88 8.64 9.10
CA ASP A 558 53.02 8.80 9.99
C ASP A 558 54.07 9.77 9.41
N GLY A 559 55.15 10.03 10.15
CA GLY A 559 56.24 10.90 9.71
C GLY A 559 57.00 10.43 8.47
N ASN A 560 56.79 9.19 8.02
CA ASN A 560 57.36 8.64 6.79
C ASN A 560 56.34 8.64 5.63
N GLY A 561 55.15 9.21 5.82
CA GLY A 561 54.08 9.26 4.83
C GLY A 561 53.29 7.96 4.68
N LYS A 562 53.48 6.96 5.55
CA LYS A 562 52.72 5.70 5.52
C LYS A 562 51.40 5.84 6.28
N PRO A 563 50.29 5.21 5.86
CA PRO A 563 49.06 5.25 6.65
C PRO A 563 49.30 4.74 8.06
N SER A 564 48.91 5.55 9.04
CA SER A 564 49.17 5.35 10.45
C SER A 564 48.24 4.33 11.08
N GLY A 565 47.06 4.09 10.50
CA GLY A 565 46.00 3.22 11.03
C GLY A 565 44.63 3.87 11.09
N LEU A 566 44.54 5.20 11.13
CA LEU A 566 43.27 5.93 11.22
C LEU A 566 42.82 6.46 9.85
N LEU A 567 41.56 6.21 9.49
CA LEU A 567 40.87 6.80 8.33
C LEU A 567 39.64 7.55 8.85
N SER A 568 39.46 8.81 8.43
CA SER A 568 38.39 9.70 8.89
C SER A 568 37.53 10.26 7.75
N GLU A 569 36.27 10.55 8.08
CA GLU A 569 35.24 11.13 7.23
C GLU A 569 35.06 10.35 5.92
N SER A 570 35.18 10.99 4.74
CA SER A 570 35.02 10.30 3.44
C SER A 570 35.96 9.10 3.27
N ALA A 571 37.12 9.07 3.94
CA ALA A 571 38.02 7.90 3.88
C ALA A 571 37.45 6.68 4.61
N HIS A 572 36.59 6.89 5.60
CA HIS A 572 35.82 5.82 6.23
C HIS A 572 34.49 5.59 5.51
N LEU A 573 33.67 6.64 5.35
CA LEU A 573 32.29 6.58 4.88
C LEU A 573 32.16 6.17 3.41
N SER A 574 33.10 6.60 2.55
CA SER A 574 33.03 6.35 1.10
C SER A 574 34.01 5.28 0.62
N VAL A 575 34.91 4.79 1.50
CA VAL A 575 35.93 3.80 1.13
C VAL A 575 35.87 2.58 2.06
N ALA A 576 36.18 2.73 3.34
CA ALA A 576 36.30 1.59 4.26
C ALA A 576 34.95 0.88 4.51
N LEU A 577 33.88 1.63 4.79
CA LEU A 577 32.57 1.05 5.07
C LEU A 577 31.95 0.36 3.84
N PRO A 578 31.91 0.97 2.64
CA PRO A 578 31.48 0.28 1.42
C PRO A 578 32.31 -0.98 1.12
N PHE A 579 33.63 -0.93 1.34
CA PHE A 579 34.48 -2.12 1.22
C PHE A 579 34.02 -3.23 2.16
N LEU A 580 33.88 -2.93 3.46
CA LEU A 580 33.44 -3.90 4.46
C LEU A 580 32.05 -4.48 4.16
N THR A 581 31.13 -3.68 3.59
CA THR A 581 29.82 -4.15 3.16
C THR A 581 29.95 -5.04 1.92
N SER A 582 30.74 -4.66 0.93
CA SER A 582 30.90 -5.41 -0.34
C SER A 582 31.45 -6.83 -0.16
N VAL A 583 32.31 -7.04 0.85
CA VAL A 583 32.91 -8.34 1.15
C VAL A 583 32.02 -9.29 1.97
N VAL A 584 30.86 -8.82 2.43
CA VAL A 584 29.86 -9.65 3.10
C VAL A 584 28.93 -10.27 2.05
N SER A 585 28.68 -11.57 2.17
CA SER A 585 27.82 -12.27 1.22
C SER A 585 26.37 -11.79 1.27
N ILE A 586 25.64 -11.95 0.17
CA ILE A 586 24.22 -11.58 0.09
C ILE A 586 23.37 -12.29 1.15
N GLU A 587 23.64 -13.57 1.43
CA GLU A 587 22.90 -14.33 2.45
C GLU A 587 23.17 -13.81 3.85
N GLU A 588 24.41 -13.44 4.16
CA GLU A 588 24.75 -12.83 5.45
C GLU A 588 24.07 -11.48 5.62
N LYS A 589 24.01 -10.65 4.57
CA LYS A 589 23.28 -9.38 4.56
C LYS A 589 21.79 -9.57 4.82
N LEU A 590 21.16 -10.52 4.14
CA LEU A 590 19.73 -10.80 4.30
C LEU A 590 19.41 -11.36 5.69
N ALA A 591 20.24 -12.26 6.20
CA ALA A 591 20.10 -12.75 7.56
C ALA A 591 20.27 -11.62 8.60
N ALA A 592 21.20 -10.69 8.37
CA ALA A 592 21.38 -9.54 9.26
C ALA A 592 20.17 -8.60 9.21
N LEU A 593 19.53 -8.44 8.05
CA LEU A 593 18.29 -7.67 7.91
C LEU A 593 17.12 -8.30 8.68
N GLU A 594 17.02 -9.64 8.74
CA GLU A 594 16.03 -10.31 9.60
C GLU A 594 16.25 -9.96 11.09
N ASP A 595 17.51 -9.96 11.54
CA ASP A 595 17.87 -9.58 12.91
C ASP A 595 17.50 -8.10 13.18
N ALA A 596 17.80 -7.21 12.24
CA ALA A 596 17.44 -5.80 12.32
C ALA A 596 15.93 -5.58 12.34
N VAL A 597 15.18 -6.30 11.53
CA VAL A 597 13.72 -6.25 11.49
C VAL A 597 13.13 -6.63 12.84
N LYS A 598 13.65 -7.70 13.43
CA LYS A 598 13.23 -8.14 14.76
C LYS A 598 13.57 -7.10 15.83
N ALA A 599 14.76 -6.51 15.78
CA ALA A 599 15.18 -5.47 16.71
C ALA A 599 14.24 -4.24 16.64
N TYR A 600 13.98 -3.74 15.43
CA TYR A 600 13.11 -2.58 15.20
C TYR A 600 11.66 -2.84 15.61
N THR A 601 11.07 -3.97 15.22
CA THR A 601 9.69 -4.31 15.60
C THR A 601 9.56 -4.54 17.11
N THR A 602 10.60 -5.05 17.79
CA THR A 602 10.62 -5.16 19.26
C THR A 602 10.73 -3.79 19.93
N ALA A 603 11.44 -2.84 19.32
CA ALA A 603 11.57 -1.47 19.81
C ALA A 603 10.37 -0.55 19.50
N GLY A 604 9.30 -1.08 18.87
CA GLY A 604 8.06 -0.33 18.61
C GLY A 604 8.00 0.34 17.23
N TYR A 605 8.93 0.06 16.32
CA TYR A 605 8.92 0.66 15.00
C TYR A 605 7.97 -0.04 14.04
N THR A 606 7.14 0.75 13.37
CA THR A 606 6.28 0.34 12.24
C THR A 606 6.77 0.90 10.92
N GLY A 607 7.86 1.68 10.95
CA GLY A 607 8.54 2.17 9.78
C GLY A 607 9.88 2.82 10.04
N MET A 608 10.57 3.13 8.96
CA MET A 608 11.86 3.82 8.99
C MET A 608 12.12 4.61 7.71
N ILE A 609 13.06 5.54 7.79
CA ILE A 609 13.62 6.27 6.67
C ILE A 609 15.13 6.05 6.66
N ASP A 610 15.59 5.31 5.67
CA ASP A 610 17.01 5.10 5.44
C ASP A 610 17.67 6.34 4.83
N MET A 611 18.82 6.72 5.37
CA MET A 611 19.69 7.75 4.79
C MET A 611 20.87 7.10 4.10
N ALA A 612 21.34 7.76 3.05
CA ALA A 612 22.55 7.38 2.32
C ALA A 612 22.43 6.06 1.52
N MET A 613 21.21 5.76 1.04
CA MET A 613 20.96 4.61 0.17
C MET A 613 21.82 4.63 -1.08
N ASN A 614 22.43 3.50 -1.41
CA ASN A 614 23.22 3.29 -2.62
C ASN A 614 22.67 2.12 -3.44
N GLU A 615 23.32 1.81 -4.57
CA GLU A 615 22.89 0.77 -5.49
C GLU A 615 22.91 -0.63 -4.85
N GLU A 616 24.00 -0.99 -4.17
CA GLU A 616 24.16 -2.30 -3.58
C GLU A 616 23.11 -2.55 -2.48
N ASP A 617 22.96 -1.59 -1.57
CA ASP A 617 22.04 -1.69 -0.43
C ASP A 617 20.58 -1.74 -0.91
N TRP A 618 20.25 -0.99 -1.96
CA TRP A 618 18.92 -1.00 -2.55
C TRP A 618 18.59 -2.35 -3.20
N GLU A 619 19.53 -2.96 -3.91
CA GLU A 619 19.35 -4.30 -4.46
C GLU A 619 19.15 -5.35 -3.36
N VAL A 620 19.91 -5.26 -2.26
CA VAL A 620 19.74 -6.14 -1.09
C VAL A 620 18.33 -5.95 -0.49
N LEU A 621 17.87 -4.73 -0.30
CA LEU A 621 16.52 -4.45 0.24
C LEU A 621 15.39 -4.91 -0.69
N LYS A 622 15.57 -4.81 -2.01
CA LYS A 622 14.61 -5.37 -2.97
C LYS A 622 14.55 -6.89 -2.88
N LEU A 623 15.70 -7.56 -2.78
CA LEU A 623 15.75 -9.02 -2.60
C LEU A 623 15.14 -9.42 -1.25
N PHE A 624 15.40 -8.66 -0.20
CA PHE A 624 14.78 -8.84 1.11
C PHE A 624 13.26 -8.74 1.01
N ARG A 625 12.74 -7.68 0.38
CA ARG A 625 11.31 -7.51 0.11
C ARG A 625 10.72 -8.67 -0.71
N GLN A 626 11.44 -9.19 -1.70
CA GLN A 626 11.00 -10.35 -2.49
C GLN A 626 10.87 -11.62 -1.64
N ARG A 627 11.82 -11.88 -0.71
CA ARG A 627 11.73 -13.02 0.24
C ARG A 627 10.48 -12.96 1.11
N HIS A 628 10.02 -11.75 1.42
CA HIS A 628 8.80 -11.49 2.17
C HIS A 628 7.55 -11.31 1.30
N ALA A 629 7.54 -11.86 0.07
CA ALA A 629 6.42 -11.78 -0.87
C ALA A 629 5.90 -10.35 -1.11
N GLY A 630 6.80 -9.37 -1.08
CA GLY A 630 6.48 -7.95 -1.25
C GLY A 630 5.99 -7.24 0.02
N GLN A 631 5.79 -7.94 1.13
CA GLN A 631 5.18 -7.43 2.37
C GLN A 631 6.14 -7.52 3.57
N LEU A 632 6.88 -6.44 3.80
CA LEU A 632 7.74 -6.30 4.98
C LEU A 632 6.88 -6.04 6.24
N PRO A 633 7.38 -6.38 7.45
CA PRO A 633 6.66 -6.16 8.72
C PRO A 633 6.69 -4.70 9.21
N PHE A 634 7.26 -3.78 8.42
CA PHE A 634 7.19 -2.34 8.57
C PHE A 634 7.45 -1.68 7.21
N HIS A 635 7.18 -0.38 7.09
CA HIS A 635 7.41 0.37 5.85
C HIS A 635 8.81 1.02 5.80
N ILE A 636 9.42 1.05 4.61
CA ILE A 636 10.75 1.62 4.36
C ILE A 636 10.62 2.78 3.37
N ALA A 637 11.17 3.94 3.72
CA ALA A 637 11.54 4.98 2.78
C ALA A 637 13.06 5.11 2.73
N ALA A 638 13.59 5.65 1.63
CA ALA A 638 15.02 5.92 1.52
C ALA A 638 15.32 7.24 0.82
N HIS A 639 16.45 7.84 1.20
CA HIS A 639 17.09 8.96 0.51
C HIS A 639 18.38 8.49 -0.17
N TRP A 640 18.46 8.69 -1.48
CA TRP A 640 19.59 8.26 -2.30
C TRP A 640 20.83 9.12 -2.05
N LEU A 641 21.96 8.50 -1.72
CA LEU A 641 23.21 9.23 -1.48
C LEU A 641 23.69 9.92 -2.76
N VAL A 642 24.01 11.20 -2.65
CA VAL A 642 24.70 11.98 -3.67
C VAL A 642 26.02 12.47 -3.06
N PRO A 643 27.14 11.75 -3.27
CA PRO A 643 28.44 12.18 -2.80
C PRO A 643 28.88 13.47 -3.48
N TYR A 644 29.70 14.27 -2.80
CA TYR A 644 30.37 15.40 -3.43
C TYR A 644 31.50 14.92 -4.35
N SER A 645 31.61 15.56 -5.52
CA SER A 645 32.73 15.44 -6.44
C SER A 645 32.98 16.82 -7.07
N GLU A 646 34.24 17.13 -7.37
CA GLU A 646 34.57 18.31 -8.17
C GLU A 646 34.01 18.22 -9.59
N ASP A 647 33.83 16.99 -10.09
CA ASP A 647 33.14 16.73 -11.34
C ASP A 647 31.61 16.70 -11.14
N MET A 648 30.95 17.79 -11.55
CA MET A 648 29.50 17.93 -11.44
C MET A 648 28.72 16.95 -12.33
N ASP A 649 29.31 16.41 -13.40
CA ASP A 649 28.65 15.39 -14.21
C ASP A 649 28.49 14.08 -13.42
N THR A 650 29.52 13.69 -12.64
CA THR A 650 29.42 12.59 -11.68
C THR A 650 28.31 12.83 -10.66
N VAL A 651 28.27 14.03 -10.05
CA VAL A 651 27.22 14.40 -9.08
C VAL A 651 25.82 14.30 -9.70
N PHE A 652 25.65 14.85 -10.91
CA PHE A 652 24.38 14.79 -11.63
C PHE A 652 23.99 13.37 -12.05
N GLY A 653 24.95 12.49 -12.32
CA GLY A 653 24.70 11.06 -12.54
C GLY A 653 24.00 10.40 -11.36
N HIS A 654 24.42 10.70 -10.13
CA HIS A 654 23.74 10.21 -8.92
C HIS A 654 22.32 10.77 -8.78
N VAL A 655 22.13 12.07 -9.08
CA VAL A 655 20.80 12.70 -9.05
C VAL A 655 19.88 12.07 -10.11
N ASP A 656 20.37 11.85 -11.32
CA ASP A 656 19.59 11.23 -12.40
C ASP A 656 19.22 9.78 -12.06
N ARG A 657 20.10 9.04 -11.38
CA ARG A 657 19.78 7.72 -10.84
C ARG A 657 18.66 7.79 -9.80
N ALA A 658 18.72 8.73 -8.86
CA ALA A 658 17.68 8.95 -7.86
C ALA A 658 16.33 9.31 -8.51
N ILE A 659 16.33 10.16 -9.54
CA ILE A 659 15.11 10.51 -10.30
C ILE A 659 14.47 9.27 -10.93
N LYS A 660 15.29 8.40 -11.54
CA LYS A 660 14.79 7.14 -12.13
C LYS A 660 14.14 6.26 -11.07
N LEU A 661 14.83 6.03 -9.94
CA LEU A 661 14.31 5.18 -8.87
C LEU A 661 13.07 5.78 -8.19
N HIS A 662 13.01 7.10 -8.01
CA HIS A 662 11.84 7.78 -7.47
C HIS A 662 10.61 7.68 -8.37
N ARG A 663 10.78 7.61 -9.69
CA ARG A 663 9.66 7.34 -10.61
C ARG A 663 9.15 5.91 -10.48
N GLU A 664 10.05 4.95 -10.32
CA GLU A 664 9.72 3.52 -10.18
C GLU A 664 9.10 3.21 -8.81
N PHE A 665 9.66 3.78 -7.74
CA PHE A 665 9.28 3.58 -6.35
C PHE A 665 8.75 4.88 -5.73
N HIS A 666 7.82 5.55 -6.42
CA HIS A 666 7.27 6.82 -5.98
C HIS A 666 6.40 6.64 -4.71
N PRO A 667 6.43 7.56 -3.73
CA PRO A 667 5.62 7.45 -2.51
C PRO A 667 4.11 7.28 -2.73
N SER A 668 3.56 7.72 -3.86
CA SER A 668 2.14 7.56 -4.18
C SER A 668 1.76 6.20 -4.79
N THR A 669 2.71 5.48 -5.42
CA THR A 669 2.47 4.19 -6.06
C THR A 669 3.10 3.03 -5.30
N SER A 670 4.13 3.29 -4.48
CA SER A 670 4.81 2.32 -3.62
C SER A 670 4.98 2.88 -2.20
N PRO A 671 3.88 3.22 -1.48
CA PRO A 671 3.94 3.97 -0.21
C PRO A 671 4.72 3.26 0.91
N THR A 672 4.74 1.93 0.92
CA THR A 672 5.41 1.14 1.99
C THR A 672 6.88 0.81 1.68
N PHE A 673 7.36 1.09 0.47
CA PHE A 673 8.73 0.83 0.03
C PHE A 673 9.10 1.81 -1.09
N CYS A 674 9.67 2.97 -0.75
CA CYS A 674 9.87 4.07 -1.71
C CYS A 674 11.22 4.76 -1.62
N ILE A 675 11.61 5.40 -2.72
CA ILE A 675 12.65 6.44 -2.74
C ILE A 675 11.96 7.79 -2.63
N VAL A 676 12.21 8.53 -1.55
CA VAL A 676 11.56 9.82 -1.28
C VAL A 676 12.38 10.98 -1.83
N GLY A 677 13.70 10.82 -1.85
CA GLY A 677 14.59 11.95 -2.03
C GLY A 677 16.06 11.58 -2.24
N ILE A 678 16.90 12.59 -2.12
CA ILE A 678 18.36 12.47 -2.08
C ILE A 678 18.89 12.82 -0.69
N LYS A 679 20.05 12.26 -0.31
CA LYS A 679 20.84 12.58 0.87
C LYS A 679 22.14 13.26 0.43
N LEU A 680 22.44 14.40 1.04
CA LEU A 680 23.65 15.19 0.84
C LEU A 680 24.38 15.33 2.19
N ILE A 681 25.71 15.35 2.18
CA ILE A 681 26.54 15.54 3.37
C ILE A 681 27.26 16.88 3.28
N ALA A 682 26.86 17.87 4.09
CA ALA A 682 27.41 19.22 4.03
C ALA A 682 28.64 19.42 4.92
N ASP A 683 28.81 18.64 5.99
CA ASP A 683 29.95 18.67 6.90
C ASP A 683 30.12 17.34 7.66
N GLY A 684 31.10 17.27 8.57
CA GLY A 684 31.33 16.14 9.47
C GLY A 684 30.66 16.34 10.84
N VAL A 685 31.36 15.98 11.92
CA VAL A 685 30.88 16.03 13.32
C VAL A 685 31.76 16.93 14.20
N VAL A 686 31.21 17.39 15.33
CA VAL A 686 31.96 18.19 16.31
C VAL A 686 33.08 17.38 16.95
N ASP A 687 32.81 16.12 17.31
CA ASP A 687 33.75 15.20 17.98
C ASP A 687 35.02 14.93 17.18
N GLY A 688 34.89 14.86 15.85
CA GLY A 688 36.00 14.72 14.91
C GLY A 688 36.67 16.03 14.50
N CYS A 689 36.18 17.18 15.00
CA CYS A 689 36.56 18.52 14.54
C CYS A 689 36.38 18.74 13.03
N THR A 690 35.33 18.17 12.45
CA THR A 690 35.05 18.15 11.00
C THR A 690 33.70 18.78 10.64
N ALA A 691 32.84 19.06 11.63
CA ALA A 691 31.65 19.89 11.42
C ALA A 691 32.06 21.33 11.07
N ALA A 692 31.34 21.94 10.14
CA ALA A 692 31.67 23.26 9.61
C ALA A 692 31.10 24.36 10.52
N LEU A 693 31.99 25.06 11.21
CA LEU A 693 31.63 26.06 12.22
C LEU A 693 31.92 27.48 11.72
N SER A 694 31.12 28.46 12.15
CA SER A 694 31.39 29.87 11.85
C SER A 694 32.63 30.42 12.57
N GLN A 695 33.13 29.70 13.58
CA GLN A 695 34.31 30.03 14.36
C GLN A 695 35.24 28.80 14.46
N PRO A 696 36.57 28.98 14.55
CA PRO A 696 37.51 27.85 14.69
C PRO A 696 37.20 26.95 15.88
N TYR A 697 37.66 25.69 15.80
CA TYR A 697 37.75 24.84 16.98
C TYR A 697 38.82 25.38 17.93
N THR A 698 38.78 25.02 19.19
CA THR A 698 39.68 25.55 20.23
C THR A 698 41.16 25.22 19.94
N ASN A 699 41.41 24.12 19.24
CA ASN A 699 42.73 23.63 18.83
C ASN A 699 43.11 24.02 17.38
N THR A 700 42.28 24.77 16.65
CA THR A 700 42.58 25.21 15.26
C THR A 700 42.58 26.73 15.14
N THR A 701 43.32 27.25 14.16
CA THR A 701 43.35 28.69 13.85
C THR A 701 42.22 29.09 12.92
N ASP A 702 41.89 28.22 11.96
CA ASP A 702 40.93 28.49 10.90
C ASP A 702 39.64 27.69 11.12
N PRO A 703 38.48 28.23 10.71
CA PRO A 703 37.22 27.50 10.71
C PRO A 703 37.23 26.38 9.67
N VAL A 704 36.55 25.27 9.99
CA VAL A 704 36.30 24.19 9.03
C VAL A 704 35.21 24.63 8.05
N ALA A 705 35.48 24.53 6.76
CA ALA A 705 34.53 24.87 5.71
C ALA A 705 33.56 23.71 5.43
N PRO A 706 32.33 23.99 4.94
CA PRO A 706 31.44 22.96 4.42
C PRO A 706 32.08 22.18 3.25
N ILE A 707 31.73 20.89 3.13
CA ILE A 707 32.17 19.99 2.06
C ILE A 707 31.76 20.50 0.69
N TRP A 708 30.55 21.06 0.58
CA TRP A 708 30.01 21.57 -0.68
C TRP A 708 30.29 23.06 -0.83
N PRO A 709 30.83 23.50 -1.97
CA PRO A 709 30.71 24.90 -2.37
C PRO A 709 29.24 25.29 -2.51
N THR A 710 28.83 26.43 -1.95
CA THR A 710 27.43 26.91 -1.98
C THR A 710 26.79 26.86 -3.37
N PRO A 711 27.45 27.31 -4.46
CA PRO A 711 26.85 27.23 -5.80
C PRO A 711 26.60 25.79 -6.25
N ALA A 712 27.48 24.84 -5.89
CA ALA A 712 27.32 23.44 -6.22
C ALA A 712 26.13 22.82 -5.45
N LEU A 713 26.02 23.10 -4.16
CA LEU A 713 24.90 22.63 -3.34
C LEU A 713 23.56 23.14 -3.89
N GLN A 714 23.49 24.43 -4.26
CA GLN A 714 22.31 25.06 -4.83
C GLN A 714 21.85 24.40 -6.15
N VAL A 715 22.76 24.16 -7.11
CA VAL A 715 22.36 23.57 -8.39
C VAL A 715 21.89 22.13 -8.25
N VAL A 716 22.49 21.36 -7.34
CA VAL A 716 22.09 19.97 -7.06
C VAL A 716 20.72 19.91 -6.40
N THR A 717 20.48 20.72 -5.36
CA THR A 717 19.17 20.77 -4.69
C THR A 717 18.09 21.27 -5.65
N GLN A 718 18.38 22.25 -6.51
CA GLN A 718 17.45 22.70 -7.55
C GLN A 718 17.09 21.59 -8.54
N LYS A 719 18.07 20.83 -9.05
CA LYS A 719 17.83 19.72 -9.98
C LYS A 719 16.97 18.62 -9.34
N ALA A 720 17.29 18.22 -8.11
CA ALA A 720 16.52 17.19 -7.40
C ALA A 720 15.08 17.68 -7.11
N THR A 721 14.94 18.90 -6.61
CA THR A 721 13.64 19.51 -6.32
C THR A 721 12.79 19.58 -7.59
N ALA A 722 13.35 20.04 -8.71
CA ALA A 722 12.70 20.10 -10.04
C ALA A 722 12.07 18.77 -10.48
N ALA A 723 12.65 17.65 -10.04
CA ALA A 723 12.16 16.31 -10.32
C ALA A 723 11.16 15.77 -9.26
N GLY A 724 10.84 16.55 -8.23
CA GLY A 724 9.93 16.18 -7.15
C GLY A 724 10.58 15.42 -5.98
N LEU A 725 11.91 15.29 -5.98
CA LEU A 725 12.67 14.66 -4.89
C LEU A 725 12.81 15.62 -3.70
N GLN A 726 12.71 15.08 -2.50
CA GLN A 726 13.09 15.78 -1.27
C GLN A 726 14.61 15.78 -1.11
N CYS A 727 15.22 16.92 -0.80
CA CYS A 727 16.61 16.99 -0.35
C CYS A 727 16.68 16.81 1.18
N ALA A 728 17.47 15.83 1.63
CA ALA A 728 17.90 15.66 3.01
C ALA A 728 19.38 16.05 3.11
N VAL A 729 19.71 17.04 3.94
CA VAL A 729 21.08 17.56 4.07
C VAL A 729 21.57 17.30 5.49
N HIS A 730 22.63 16.51 5.63
CA HIS A 730 23.39 16.44 6.89
C HIS A 730 24.09 17.77 7.11
N ALA A 731 23.78 18.42 8.24
CA ALA A 731 24.42 19.65 8.67
C ALA A 731 24.45 19.71 10.21
N ILE A 732 25.65 19.60 10.78
CA ILE A 732 25.86 19.62 12.24
C ILE A 732 26.30 21.00 12.71
N GLY A 733 27.32 21.56 12.06
CA GLY A 733 27.90 22.84 12.42
C GLY A 733 27.07 24.03 11.95
N ASP A 734 27.16 25.15 12.66
CA ASP A 734 26.30 26.32 12.42
C ASP A 734 26.53 26.97 11.05
N ALA A 735 27.74 26.85 10.48
CA ALA A 735 28.00 27.30 9.10
C ALA A 735 27.35 26.36 8.08
N ALA A 736 27.45 25.03 8.25
CA ALA A 736 26.79 24.07 7.36
C ALA A 736 25.26 24.20 7.41
N VAL A 737 24.68 24.39 8.60
CA VAL A 737 23.23 24.57 8.76
C VAL A 737 22.75 25.79 7.98
N LYS A 738 23.46 26.91 8.10
CA LYS A 738 23.13 28.13 7.37
C LYS A 738 23.17 27.93 5.85
N GLU A 739 24.25 27.34 5.34
CA GLU A 739 24.42 27.05 3.90
C GLU A 739 23.34 26.09 3.38
N ALA A 740 23.00 25.06 4.16
CA ALA A 740 21.92 24.14 3.83
C ALA A 740 20.56 24.86 3.74
N ILE A 741 20.23 25.71 4.72
CA ILE A 741 18.99 26.49 4.68
C ILE A 741 18.97 27.43 3.46
N ASP A 742 20.07 28.11 3.17
CA ASP A 742 20.17 29.03 2.04
C ASP A 742 19.97 28.29 0.70
N ALA A 743 20.60 27.12 0.54
CA ALA A 743 20.45 26.30 -0.67
C ALA A 743 19.02 25.73 -0.84
N LEU A 744 18.40 25.26 0.24
CA LEU A 744 17.05 24.70 0.22
C LEU A 744 15.96 25.79 0.06
N SER A 745 16.21 27.00 0.56
CA SER A 745 15.33 28.15 0.35
C SER A 745 15.27 28.51 -1.14
N ALA A 746 16.42 28.57 -1.81
CA ALA A 746 16.52 28.88 -3.23
C ALA A 746 15.80 27.82 -4.10
N SER A 747 15.94 26.53 -3.79
CA SER A 747 15.26 25.47 -4.54
C SER A 747 13.74 25.49 -4.34
N SER A 748 13.27 25.78 -3.12
CA SER A 748 11.84 25.82 -2.79
C SER A 748 11.11 26.98 -3.47
N GLN A 749 11.75 28.15 -3.62
CA GLN A 749 11.18 29.29 -4.33
C GLN A 749 10.90 29.00 -5.81
N ALA A 750 11.63 28.08 -6.43
CA ALA A 750 11.39 27.66 -7.80
C ALA A 750 10.10 26.80 -7.95
N GLN A 751 9.50 26.32 -6.85
CA GLN A 751 8.29 25.47 -6.85
C GLN A 751 7.24 25.86 -5.79
N PRO A 752 6.61 27.05 -5.90
CA PRO A 752 5.72 27.57 -4.86
C PRO A 752 4.43 26.74 -4.64
N ASN A 753 4.02 25.93 -5.62
CA ASN A 753 2.77 25.17 -5.56
C ASN A 753 2.93 23.74 -5.01
N ARG A 754 4.17 23.30 -4.74
CA ARG A 754 4.46 21.96 -4.22
C ARG A 754 5.57 22.10 -3.17
N PRO A 755 5.25 22.28 -1.88
CA PRO A 755 6.26 22.37 -0.85
C PRO A 755 7.07 21.07 -0.85
N PRO A 756 8.39 21.13 -1.11
CA PRO A 756 9.19 19.92 -1.30
C PRO A 756 9.48 19.20 0.02
N ARG A 757 9.07 19.79 1.16
CA ARG A 757 9.29 19.33 2.53
C ARG A 757 10.75 18.98 2.80
N HIS A 758 11.69 19.72 2.22
CA HIS A 758 13.12 19.49 2.45
C HIS A 758 13.45 19.39 3.94
N ARG A 759 14.56 18.73 4.23
CA ARG A 759 14.91 18.39 5.60
C ARG A 759 16.40 18.56 5.83
N ILE A 760 16.71 18.97 7.05
CA ILE A 760 18.08 19.06 7.53
C ILE A 760 18.20 18.06 8.68
N GLU A 761 19.24 17.26 8.60
CA GLU A 761 19.56 16.20 9.55
C GLU A 761 20.49 16.75 10.63
N HIS A 762 20.32 16.27 11.86
CA HIS A 762 21.14 16.56 13.05
C HIS A 762 20.88 17.93 13.67
N LEU A 763 21.24 19.03 13.01
CA LEU A 763 21.03 20.41 13.51
C LEU A 763 21.62 20.64 14.92
N GLU A 764 22.77 20.04 15.22
CA GLU A 764 23.31 20.01 16.58
C GLU A 764 23.79 21.37 17.06
N LEU A 765 24.40 22.18 16.20
CA LEU A 765 24.75 23.58 16.47
C LEU A 765 24.00 24.50 15.52
N THR A 766 22.94 25.15 16.01
CA THR A 766 22.08 26.01 15.20
C THR A 766 21.96 27.40 15.81
N SER A 767 22.12 28.44 14.97
CA SER A 767 21.89 29.83 15.37
C SER A 767 20.41 30.06 15.69
N PRO A 768 20.05 31.00 16.60
CA PRO A 768 18.64 31.28 16.90
C PRO A 768 17.88 31.86 15.70
N GLU A 769 18.58 32.49 14.76
CA GLU A 769 17.99 32.97 13.51
C GLU A 769 17.63 31.79 12.61
N ASP A 770 18.58 30.87 12.38
CA ASP A 770 18.38 29.71 11.52
C ASP A 770 17.34 28.73 12.08
N ALA A 771 17.28 28.57 13.40
CA ALA A 771 16.23 27.79 14.08
C ALA A 771 14.81 28.24 13.68
N LYS A 772 14.59 29.56 13.57
CA LYS A 772 13.31 30.15 13.14
C LYS A 772 13.08 30.00 11.64
N ARG A 773 14.15 30.09 10.84
CA ARG A 773 14.07 29.97 9.38
C ARG A 773 13.60 28.59 8.94
N LEU A 774 13.90 27.54 9.69
CA LEU A 774 13.41 26.18 9.42
C LEU A 774 11.88 26.16 9.23
N GLY A 775 11.13 26.65 10.22
CA GLY A 775 9.67 26.68 10.16
C GLY A 775 9.12 27.65 9.12
N GLN A 776 9.73 28.84 8.98
CA GLN A 776 9.33 29.83 7.97
C GLN A 776 9.43 29.29 6.53
N LEU A 777 10.39 28.41 6.28
CA LEU A 777 10.65 27.80 4.98
C LEU A 777 9.98 26.43 4.81
N GLY A 778 9.31 25.91 5.85
CA GLY A 778 8.72 24.57 5.83
C GLY A 778 9.76 23.45 5.74
N ILE A 779 10.99 23.70 6.23
CA ILE A 779 12.05 22.71 6.32
C ILE A 779 11.80 21.85 7.56
N THR A 780 11.85 20.53 7.39
CA THR A 780 11.74 19.58 8.50
C THR A 780 13.05 19.55 9.28
N ALA A 781 12.96 19.72 10.60
CA ALA A 781 14.05 19.46 11.54
C ALA A 781 14.08 17.97 11.88
N SER A 782 14.99 17.22 11.26
CA SER A 782 15.16 15.79 11.51
C SER A 782 16.32 15.59 12.49
N VAL A 783 16.00 15.31 13.74
CA VAL A 783 16.96 15.36 14.86
C VAL A 783 17.09 14.02 15.57
N GLN A 784 18.24 13.80 16.20
CA GLN A 784 18.61 12.54 16.88
C GLN A 784 18.90 12.81 18.36
N PRO A 785 17.88 12.84 19.23
CA PRO A 785 18.07 13.17 20.63
C PRO A 785 19.06 12.28 21.39
N VAL A 786 19.25 11.04 20.98
CA VAL A 786 20.33 10.15 21.45
C VAL A 786 21.73 10.78 21.38
N HIS A 787 22.00 11.68 20.43
CA HIS A 787 23.30 12.38 20.34
C HIS A 787 23.49 13.42 21.45
N SER A 788 22.39 13.89 22.03
CA SER A 788 22.41 14.86 23.11
C SER A 788 22.58 14.24 24.50
N ASP A 789 22.92 12.96 24.58
CA ASP A 789 23.20 12.28 25.82
C ASP A 789 24.43 12.92 26.53
N PRO A 790 24.31 13.33 27.80
CA PRO A 790 25.41 13.91 28.58
C PRO A 790 26.70 13.06 28.56
N ALA A 791 26.61 11.73 28.47
CA ALA A 791 27.77 10.85 28.42
C ALA A 791 28.64 11.08 27.17
N LEU A 792 28.03 11.52 26.06
CA LEU A 792 28.71 11.82 24.79
C LEU A 792 29.20 13.27 24.73
N PHE A 793 28.55 14.20 25.45
CA PHE A 793 28.82 15.63 25.34
C PHE A 793 30.07 16.14 26.09
N ARG A 794 30.70 15.29 26.92
CA ARG A 794 31.79 15.68 27.85
C ARG A 794 33.00 16.32 27.17
N ALA A 795 33.31 15.95 25.93
CA ALA A 795 34.47 16.47 25.21
C ALA A 795 34.20 17.87 24.62
N TRP A 796 32.94 18.22 24.31
CA TRP A 796 32.58 19.41 23.55
C TRP A 796 33.09 20.74 24.14
N PRO A 797 33.07 20.99 25.46
CA PRO A 797 33.61 22.21 26.03
C PRO A 797 35.09 22.46 25.67
N SER A 798 35.88 21.40 25.52
CA SER A 798 37.28 21.50 25.09
C SER A 798 37.45 21.72 23.58
N LEU A 799 36.47 21.30 22.79
CA LEU A 799 36.49 21.39 21.33
C LEU A 799 35.98 22.76 20.86
N ILE A 800 34.83 23.21 21.37
CA ILE A 800 34.15 24.42 20.88
C ILE A 800 33.96 25.50 21.96
N GLY A 801 34.34 25.25 23.21
CA GLY A 801 34.21 26.21 24.30
C GLY A 801 32.79 26.30 24.87
N GLN A 802 32.71 26.64 26.17
CA GLN A 802 31.48 26.58 26.95
C GLN A 802 30.33 27.42 26.38
N ASN A 803 30.63 28.57 25.78
CA ASN A 803 29.61 29.48 25.24
C ASN A 803 28.83 28.82 24.10
N ARG A 804 29.53 28.21 23.13
CA ARG A 804 28.90 27.53 21.99
C ARG A 804 28.13 26.27 22.41
N CYS A 805 28.65 25.53 23.40
CA CYS A 805 27.96 24.38 23.99
C CYS A 805 26.57 24.72 24.54
N GLY A 806 26.37 25.96 25.04
CA GLY A 806 25.08 26.41 25.57
C GLY A 806 23.93 26.47 24.55
N ARG A 807 24.21 26.25 23.27
CA ARG A 807 23.21 26.18 22.19
C ARG A 807 23.12 24.81 21.51
N ALA A 808 23.88 23.83 21.95
CA ALA A 808 23.82 22.49 21.37
C ALA A 808 22.42 21.89 21.51
N PHE A 809 21.92 21.27 20.43
CA PHE A 809 20.66 20.55 20.38
C PHE A 809 19.43 21.39 20.77
N ALA A 810 19.27 22.55 20.14
CA ALA A 810 18.20 23.53 20.42
C ALA A 810 16.80 23.10 19.92
N TYR A 811 16.40 21.84 20.14
CA TYR A 811 15.21 21.23 19.54
C TYR A 811 13.93 22.01 19.80
N LYS A 812 13.70 22.47 21.04
CA LYS A 812 12.52 23.25 21.39
C LYS A 812 12.36 24.52 20.55
N GLU A 813 13.46 25.20 20.21
CA GLU A 813 13.39 26.40 19.35
C GLU A 813 12.94 26.06 17.92
N PHE A 814 13.29 24.88 17.39
CA PHE A 814 12.84 24.45 16.06
C PHE A 814 11.31 24.26 16.05
N LEU A 815 10.78 23.62 17.10
CA LEU A 815 9.34 23.42 17.27
C LEU A 815 8.59 24.74 17.45
N GLU A 816 9.10 25.64 18.31
CA GLU A 816 8.52 26.97 18.55
C GLU A 816 8.63 27.88 17.32
N GLY A 817 9.66 27.68 16.50
CA GLY A 817 9.83 28.31 15.19
C GLY A 817 8.85 27.81 14.12
N GLY A 818 8.07 26.76 14.42
CA GLY A 818 7.06 26.19 13.53
C GLY A 818 7.59 25.15 12.54
N ALA A 819 8.81 24.64 12.74
CA ALA A 819 9.33 23.54 11.92
C ALA A 819 8.57 22.24 12.23
N ASN A 820 8.32 21.43 11.19
CA ASN A 820 7.98 20.03 11.44
C ASN A 820 9.19 19.34 12.05
N MET A 821 8.99 18.58 13.12
CA MET A 821 10.07 17.83 13.77
C MET A 821 9.91 16.34 13.51
N ALA A 822 11.01 15.66 13.20
CA ALA A 822 11.05 14.22 13.03
C ALA A 822 12.20 13.66 13.89
N LEU A 823 11.91 12.65 14.72
CA LEU A 823 12.94 12.02 15.55
C LEU A 823 13.49 10.76 14.88
N GLY A 824 14.81 10.72 14.72
CA GLY A 824 15.56 9.56 14.26
C GLY A 824 16.53 9.06 15.32
N THR A 825 17.05 7.85 15.14
CA THR A 825 18.10 7.30 16.02
C THR A 825 19.49 7.45 15.43
N ASP A 826 19.57 7.56 14.09
CA ASP A 826 20.80 7.43 13.32
C ASP A 826 21.53 6.12 13.63
N ALA A 827 20.80 5.03 13.84
CA ALA A 827 21.42 3.73 14.05
C ALA A 827 22.20 3.30 12.78
N PRO A 828 23.42 2.73 12.93
CA PRO A 828 24.01 2.26 14.19
C PRO A 828 24.87 3.28 14.97
N THR A 829 24.87 4.57 14.62
CA THR A 829 25.65 5.61 15.31
C THR A 829 25.29 5.66 16.79
N ALA A 830 23.99 5.57 17.06
CA ALA A 830 23.47 5.41 18.41
C ALA A 830 22.56 4.18 18.52
N ALA A 831 22.08 3.94 19.74
CA ALA A 831 21.15 2.86 20.01
C ALA A 831 19.83 3.07 19.26
N HIS A 832 19.36 2.05 18.55
CA HIS A 832 18.10 2.04 17.80
C HIS A 832 16.82 2.11 18.66
N LEU A 833 16.91 2.35 19.98
CA LEU A 833 15.77 2.18 20.89
C LEU A 833 14.94 3.47 20.99
N ALA A 834 13.64 3.39 20.66
CA ALA A 834 12.75 4.54 20.66
C ALA A 834 12.56 5.19 22.05
N LEU A 835 12.36 4.40 23.10
CA LEU A 835 12.06 4.90 24.44
C LEU A 835 13.25 5.65 25.08
N PRO A 836 14.50 5.14 25.04
CA PRO A 836 15.69 5.92 25.39
C PRO A 836 15.85 7.20 24.58
N ASN A 837 15.60 7.16 23.27
CA ASN A 837 15.68 8.36 22.43
C ASN A 837 14.68 9.43 22.87
N LEU A 838 13.43 9.04 23.16
CA LEU A 838 12.42 9.93 23.75
C LEU A 838 12.86 10.46 25.14
N TYR A 839 13.57 9.65 25.93
CA TYR A 839 14.08 10.06 27.24
C TYR A 839 15.11 11.18 27.09
N ASN A 840 16.08 11.03 26.18
CA ASN A 840 17.04 12.10 25.89
C ASN A 840 16.33 13.35 25.33
N ALA A 841 15.32 13.18 24.45
CA ALA A 841 14.56 14.28 23.85
C ALA A 841 13.83 15.15 24.89
N THR A 842 13.32 14.51 25.94
CA THR A 842 12.43 15.15 26.93
C THR A 842 13.18 15.61 28.17
N THR A 843 13.96 14.72 28.78
CA THR A 843 14.64 14.99 30.06
C THR A 843 16.01 15.64 29.91
N ARG A 844 16.63 15.50 28.73
CA ARG A 844 18.01 15.95 28.47
C ARG A 844 19.06 15.27 29.35
N LYS A 845 18.70 14.16 30.02
CA LYS A 845 19.56 13.31 30.86
C LYS A 845 20.15 12.15 30.05
N SER A 846 21.07 11.42 30.67
CA SER A 846 21.73 10.26 30.06
C SER A 846 20.87 9.01 30.12
N ALA A 847 20.69 8.36 28.97
CA ALA A 847 20.15 7.02 28.86
C ALA A 847 21.28 5.96 28.86
N ILE A 848 22.50 6.35 28.48
CA ILE A 848 23.69 5.49 28.48
C ILE A 848 24.18 5.27 29.92
N GLU A 849 24.17 6.32 30.74
CA GLU A 849 24.56 6.31 32.15
C GLU A 849 23.40 6.84 33.01
N PRO A 850 22.34 6.05 33.28
CA PRO A 850 21.12 6.52 33.93
C PRO A 850 21.29 7.13 35.33
N GLU A 851 22.39 6.81 36.01
CA GLU A 851 22.76 7.36 37.33
C GLU A 851 23.43 8.76 37.20
N CYS A 852 23.71 9.22 35.98
CA CYS A 852 24.30 10.53 35.73
C CYS A 852 23.22 11.62 35.89
N GLU A 853 23.46 12.55 36.81
CA GLU A 853 22.55 13.68 37.07
C GLU A 853 22.80 14.89 36.16
N GLU A 854 23.85 14.86 35.33
CA GLU A 854 24.12 15.93 34.37
C GLU A 854 23.06 15.97 33.26
N THR A 855 22.79 17.17 32.75
CA THR A 855 21.87 17.39 31.63
C THR A 855 22.52 18.25 30.56
N VAL A 856 22.19 18.00 29.29
CA VAL A 856 22.61 18.86 28.17
C VAL A 856 21.51 19.85 27.80
N ASN A 857 21.69 21.12 28.19
CA ASN A 857 20.79 22.23 27.86
C ASN A 857 19.31 21.90 28.16
N GLU A 858 18.98 21.66 29.44
CA GLU A 858 17.64 21.24 29.91
C GLU A 858 16.47 22.07 29.35
N HIS A 859 16.68 23.37 29.14
CA HIS A 859 15.68 24.31 28.64
C HIS A 859 15.25 24.05 27.19
N PHE A 860 16.01 23.26 26.42
CA PHE A 860 15.63 22.80 25.08
C PHE A 860 14.91 21.44 25.06
N GLY A 861 14.62 20.86 26.23
CA GLY A 861 13.80 19.64 26.36
C GLY A 861 12.40 19.79 25.76
N LEU A 862 11.94 18.71 25.12
CA LEU A 862 10.60 18.61 24.56
C LEU A 862 9.60 18.10 25.60
N GLU A 863 8.34 18.49 25.47
CA GLU A 863 7.26 17.80 26.18
C GLU A 863 7.09 16.38 25.64
N LEU A 864 6.74 15.41 26.50
CA LEU A 864 6.61 14.00 26.11
C LEU A 864 5.65 13.79 24.93
N ALA A 865 4.49 14.44 24.94
CA ALA A 865 3.53 14.36 23.84
C ALA A 865 4.12 14.87 22.52
N LYS A 866 4.95 15.93 22.56
CA LYS A 866 5.63 16.48 21.38
C LYS A 866 6.78 15.62 20.88
N ALA A 867 7.53 15.00 21.78
CA ALA A 867 8.54 14.02 21.41
C ALA A 867 7.90 12.79 20.72
N VAL A 868 6.79 12.27 21.26
CA VAL A 868 6.05 11.16 20.63
C VAL A 868 5.43 11.58 19.30
N GLU A 869 4.84 12.77 19.20
CA GLU A 869 4.34 13.32 17.93
C GLU A 869 5.45 13.40 16.87
N ALA A 870 6.65 13.88 17.24
CA ALA A 870 7.80 13.95 16.34
C ALA A 870 8.33 12.57 15.92
N ALA A 871 8.32 11.57 16.80
CA ALA A 871 8.68 10.18 16.50
C ALA A 871 7.60 9.40 15.72
N THR A 872 6.43 9.99 15.49
CA THR A 872 5.28 9.34 14.83
C THR A 872 4.74 10.18 13.68
N THR A 873 3.82 11.11 13.95
CA THR A 873 3.17 11.96 12.95
C THR A 873 4.18 12.86 12.24
N GLY A 874 5.14 13.43 12.96
CA GLY A 874 6.19 14.29 12.40
C GLY A 874 7.14 13.53 11.47
N ALA A 875 7.54 12.31 11.86
CA ALA A 875 8.28 11.40 11.02
C ALA A 875 7.47 10.94 9.79
N ALA A 876 6.18 10.62 9.93
CA ALA A 876 5.31 10.30 8.80
C ALA A 876 5.16 11.48 7.83
N TYR A 877 4.98 12.70 8.34
CA TYR A 877 4.91 13.92 7.53
C TYR A 877 6.18 14.14 6.72
N SER A 878 7.35 13.88 7.32
CA SER A 878 8.66 14.06 6.68
C SER A 878 8.85 13.21 5.43
N ARG A 879 8.08 12.13 5.26
CA ARG A 879 8.12 11.24 4.10
C ARG A 879 6.82 11.15 3.30
N PHE A 880 5.90 12.12 3.48
CA PHE A 880 4.59 12.15 2.82
C PHE A 880 3.65 10.98 3.16
N ALA A 881 3.77 10.41 4.37
CA ALA A 881 3.01 9.25 4.83
C ALA A 881 1.86 9.60 5.79
N GLU A 882 1.69 10.86 6.17
CA GLU A 882 0.72 11.32 7.19
C GLU A 882 -0.75 11.05 6.83
N ARG A 883 -1.02 10.71 5.57
CA ARG A 883 -2.36 10.39 5.04
C ARG A 883 -2.74 8.93 5.19
N TRP A 884 -1.81 8.06 5.60
CA TRP A 884 -2.09 6.64 5.75
C TRP A 884 -1.44 6.01 6.99
N THR A 885 -0.48 6.66 7.68
CA THR A 885 0.10 6.18 8.95
C THR A 885 0.62 7.35 9.81
N GLY A 886 1.19 7.02 10.98
CA GLY A 886 1.83 7.96 11.91
C GLY A 886 0.89 8.62 12.93
N SER A 887 -0.42 8.37 12.84
CA SER A 887 -1.42 8.83 13.81
C SER A 887 -2.56 7.83 13.92
N LEU A 888 -3.27 7.78 15.04
CA LEU A 888 -4.40 6.88 15.26
C LEU A 888 -5.69 7.65 15.00
N ARG A 889 -6.13 7.63 13.73
CA ARG A 889 -7.33 8.33 13.24
C ARG A 889 -8.06 7.45 12.24
N GLU A 890 -9.36 7.65 12.13
CA GLU A 890 -10.22 6.95 11.18
C GLU A 890 -9.66 7.03 9.75
N GLY A 891 -9.69 5.91 9.03
CA GLY A 891 -9.21 5.76 7.67
C GLY A 891 -7.72 5.45 7.52
N LEU A 892 -6.90 5.63 8.56
CA LEU A 892 -5.46 5.34 8.52
C LEU A 892 -5.16 3.86 8.85
N ASN A 893 -3.93 3.43 8.56
CA ASN A 893 -3.46 2.10 8.95
C ASN A 893 -3.38 1.98 10.48
N ALA A 894 -3.74 0.80 10.98
CA ALA A 894 -3.56 0.36 12.35
C ALA A 894 -2.10 0.00 12.62
N ASP A 895 -1.25 1.04 12.61
CA ASP A 895 0.17 1.01 12.95
C ASP A 895 0.33 1.65 14.34
N PHE A 896 0.52 0.83 15.38
CA PHE A 896 0.54 1.30 16.77
C PHE A 896 1.41 0.47 17.70
N VAL A 897 1.78 1.06 18.84
CA VAL A 897 2.55 0.41 19.90
C VAL A 897 1.72 0.43 21.18
N VAL A 898 1.71 -0.69 21.89
CA VAL A 898 1.19 -0.78 23.27
C VAL A 898 2.37 -0.68 24.22
N LEU A 899 2.34 0.31 25.10
CA LEU A 899 3.39 0.61 26.07
C LEU A 899 2.93 0.30 27.49
N ASP A 900 3.79 -0.40 28.22
CA ASP A 900 3.66 -0.65 29.64
C ASP A 900 4.47 0.40 30.40
N MET A 901 3.83 1.52 30.72
CA MET A 901 4.45 2.65 31.41
C MET A 901 3.44 3.62 32.03
N ASP A 902 3.93 4.44 32.95
CA ASP A 902 3.31 5.70 33.34
C ASP A 902 3.70 6.79 32.33
N TRP A 903 2.74 7.65 31.93
CA TRP A 903 2.96 8.69 30.91
C TRP A 903 3.74 9.87 31.46
N ARG A 904 5.02 9.64 31.77
CA ARG A 904 5.95 10.61 32.32
C ARG A 904 7.32 10.46 31.67
N ALA A 905 7.97 11.58 31.38
CA ALA A 905 9.29 11.58 30.76
C ALA A 905 10.31 10.79 31.59
N GLU A 906 10.26 10.93 32.92
CA GLU A 906 11.16 10.25 33.85
C GLU A 906 11.04 8.71 33.84
N ASP A 907 9.90 8.16 33.41
CA ASP A 907 9.64 6.71 33.43
C ASP A 907 9.95 6.03 32.09
N LEU A 908 10.37 6.76 31.06
CA LEU A 908 10.69 6.20 29.73
C LEU A 908 11.78 5.12 29.74
N LEU A 909 12.77 5.20 30.64
CA LEU A 909 13.81 4.16 30.75
C LEU A 909 13.29 2.87 31.43
N LYS A 910 12.19 2.95 32.18
CA LYS A 910 11.53 1.79 32.80
C LYS A 910 10.41 1.22 31.92
N ALA A 911 9.95 2.02 30.95
CA ALA A 911 8.88 1.66 30.04
C ALA A 911 9.27 0.47 29.16
N ARG A 912 8.27 -0.34 28.80
CA ARG A 912 8.45 -1.48 27.89
C ARG A 912 7.46 -1.42 26.74
N VAL A 913 7.94 -1.72 25.54
CA VAL A 913 7.08 -2.05 24.40
C VAL A 913 6.46 -3.42 24.65
N ALA A 914 5.16 -3.45 24.93
CA ALA A 914 4.42 -4.68 25.20
C ALA A 914 3.90 -5.33 23.92
N GLN A 915 3.56 -4.53 22.90
CA GLN A 915 3.13 -5.03 21.59
C GLN A 915 3.44 -4.00 20.51
N THR A 916 3.82 -4.47 19.33
CA THR A 916 3.91 -3.64 18.12
C THR A 916 2.99 -4.18 17.06
N TRP A 917 2.12 -3.33 16.54
CA TRP A 917 1.11 -3.65 15.53
C TRP A 917 1.44 -2.93 14.24
N TYR A 918 1.56 -3.67 13.15
CA TYR A 918 1.75 -3.14 11.81
C TYR A 918 0.63 -3.64 10.90
N ARG A 919 -0.14 -2.70 10.34
CA ARG A 919 -1.31 -2.96 9.49
C ARG A 919 -2.30 -3.91 10.15
N GLY A 920 -2.58 -3.67 11.44
CA GLY A 920 -3.55 -4.46 12.21
C GLY A 920 -3.08 -5.87 12.57
N VAL A 921 -1.80 -6.21 12.35
CA VAL A 921 -1.20 -7.48 12.75
C VAL A 921 -0.14 -7.23 13.82
N CYS A 922 -0.25 -7.92 14.95
CA CYS A 922 0.76 -7.91 16.01
C CYS A 922 2.04 -8.60 15.52
N ARG A 923 3.18 -7.89 15.54
CA ARG A 923 4.49 -8.33 15.03
C ARG A 923 5.45 -8.77 16.13
N SER A 924 5.29 -8.24 17.33
CA SER A 924 6.10 -8.56 18.50
C SER A 924 5.25 -8.42 19.77
N VAL A 925 5.57 -9.24 20.77
CA VAL A 925 4.98 -9.28 22.13
C VAL A 925 6.12 -9.40 23.13
#